data_AF-A0A0N1P096-F1
#
_entry.id   AF-A0A0N1P096-F1
#
_cell.length_a   1.000
_cell.length_b   1.000
_cell.length_c   1.000
_cell.angle_alpha   90.00
_cell.angle_beta   90.00
_cell.angle_gamma   90.00
#
_symmetry.space_group_name_H-M   'P 1'
#
loop_
_entity.id
_entity.type
_entity.pdbx_description
1 polymer ?
#
loop_
_entity_poly.entity_id
_entity_poly.type
_entity_poly.pdbx_seq_one_letter_code
_entity_poly.pdbx_strand_id
1 'polypeptide(L)'
;MASPTDNKAEPFPALSPIDSVPTNLQSPPPRANTAASETTRDGAPTTSTNSPNGRRRTSSIRQSLLHSNPPLGMWQATGEVASKVPTLGEIRNGSFSPEGWNHEGQLEKRGANPHDIHRKRLARTSSASTRTWGSSNAPPTPATPTIAERHSEDHGEARQYFPRRGSLAVREVVPEEQEKEAATVISSGNRTEALKIDTGNTTPISAVDGSVQNEKTSTPIKPMESLSEHPRGPDETGTYPNGYRFPAKHTWWQSTVIGTKGFGRFVMTPFGFLITLYGLNVVGWGAMIFFLLLNAAPAMCNPSCSDKHTSARQIWIEIDSQVLNALFCVTGLGLIPWRFRDFYYLMKWRLSKDQSAHRRLAGLYRGWYRLPGSQDLPEHVAPPPVYNKKHPQTVDSPPPYSEVELQELETNPAVPLPATSMPEPPLTGVRANPSRGWTLDFIIWMYMWNTILQILLATFMWAYNRFTRPSWVVGLLITLGCLTGIFAGILVFIEGKKVKAAEGIPVHEYDVLESIEQYHERKQKEDEKLQKKESHLAKKESRHARKVERTEKVKGQNWLREPWKKYRQFKPLNLPNRQWPSKTNDKPPRWLATDLRDGNQSLVDPMDGEQKLRFFKMLVELGYKEIEVSFPSASQTDYDFTRHLVDTPGVVPDDVYLQVLSPCREDFIRRTVDSLTGAKKAILHLYLATSECFRRIVFGMSEDESLALAVKCTKYARSITKDDPAQKDTEWLYEFSPETFSDTSPEFAVRICEAVKEAWGPEPEKGDKIIFNLPATVEMSTPNVFADQIEYFCTNMTEREKFCVSVHPHNDRGCAVAAAELAQMAGAERVEGTLFGNGERTGNVDLVTLALNLYTQGVWPEVDFSDINKVIRVCEESTKIPVNERWPYGGQLVVCAFSGSHQDAIKKGFMARDKSKASREDPWQLPYLPLDPQDIGRNYEAIIRVNSQSGKGGVAWVILRGLELDLPRGLQVAFSRIVQKEADAKGRELLPREIQTIFEESYHLKSNPRFTLVDYNITAVRPERQPQSENGAPVQSTASSKRQFAGIVAIDGEQHPIVGQGNGAISSLANALHTLGIDLDVADYHEHAIGGGKEVRAATYIECTATSSHEKVWGVGIHEDVVQASLIALLSAASSFLTSRVSTPVPFRPKHLRNFSEAELEALEKLSTNNGNATPTSVEKQHDFSPSTPSKLGQGSDAKGKVDLDMLEKKAEEAGASTANGHS
;
A
#
# COMPACT_ATOMS: atom_id res chain seq x y z
N MET A 1 10.84 48.47 -58.15
CA MET A 1 9.39 48.28 -58.43
C MET A 1 8.70 47.81 -57.15
N ALA A 2 7.39 47.59 -57.19
CA ALA A 2 6.45 47.54 -56.07
C ALA A 2 6.81 46.73 -54.80
N SER A 3 6.18 47.18 -53.72
CA SER A 3 6.17 46.77 -52.31
C SER A 3 5.76 45.32 -51.99
N PRO A 4 6.09 44.82 -50.78
CA PRO A 4 5.26 43.87 -50.03
C PRO A 4 4.16 44.60 -49.21
N THR A 5 3.14 43.88 -48.76
CA THR A 5 2.06 44.41 -47.88
C THR A 5 2.12 43.82 -46.47
N ASP A 6 1.90 44.69 -45.47
CA ASP A 6 1.74 44.35 -44.06
C ASP A 6 0.53 43.46 -43.77
N ASN A 7 0.56 42.75 -42.65
CA ASN A 7 -0.64 42.58 -41.82
C ASN A 7 -0.23 42.41 -40.35
N LYS A 8 -0.65 43.36 -39.50
CA LYS A 8 -0.32 43.41 -38.06
C LYS A 8 -1.56 43.05 -37.24
N ALA A 9 -1.40 42.26 -36.18
CA ALA A 9 -2.47 42.03 -35.20
C ALA A 9 -2.61 43.24 -34.26
N GLU A 10 -3.85 43.53 -33.84
CA GLU A 10 -4.20 44.76 -33.12
C GLU A 10 -3.95 44.69 -31.59
N PRO A 11 -3.71 45.84 -30.93
CA PRO A 11 -3.73 45.94 -29.47
C PRO A 11 -5.17 46.02 -28.92
N PHE A 12 -5.38 45.54 -27.69
CA PHE A 12 -6.66 45.75 -26.98
C PHE A 12 -6.94 47.25 -26.75
N PRO A 13 -8.22 47.68 -26.81
CA PRO A 13 -8.58 49.09 -26.81
C PRO A 13 -8.45 49.76 -25.44
N ALA A 14 -8.09 51.04 -25.45
CA ALA A 14 -8.19 51.95 -24.31
C ALA A 14 -9.21 53.06 -24.62
N LEU A 15 -9.97 53.49 -23.61
CA LEU A 15 -10.90 54.63 -23.71
C LEU A 15 -10.69 55.65 -22.59
N SER A 16 -9.75 56.57 -22.89
CA SER A 16 -9.86 58.03 -22.80
C SER A 16 -10.19 58.75 -21.46
N PRO A 17 -9.80 60.04 -21.31
CA PRO A 17 -9.69 60.68 -19.99
C PRO A 17 -10.62 61.88 -19.72
N ILE A 18 -10.71 62.25 -18.44
CA ILE A 18 -10.74 63.61 -17.84
C ILE A 18 -11.39 64.75 -18.64
N ASP A 19 -12.40 65.43 -18.05
CA ASP A 19 -12.37 66.91 -18.00
C ASP A 19 -13.23 67.58 -16.89
N SER A 20 -12.93 68.86 -16.65
CA SER A 20 -13.66 69.90 -15.90
C SER A 20 -13.62 69.93 -14.35
N VAL A 21 -13.31 71.13 -13.84
CA VAL A 21 -13.34 71.59 -12.43
C VAL A 21 -13.81 73.05 -12.45
N PRO A 22 -14.74 73.47 -11.56
CA PRO A 22 -14.39 74.59 -10.68
C PRO A 22 -14.93 74.50 -9.24
N THR A 23 -14.04 74.90 -8.33
CA THR A 23 -14.24 75.73 -7.11
C THR A 23 -15.64 76.34 -6.90
N ASN A 24 -16.13 76.53 -5.66
CA ASN A 24 -15.61 77.60 -4.78
C ASN A 24 -16.14 77.62 -3.32
N LEU A 25 -15.36 78.23 -2.39
CA LEU A 25 -15.75 78.88 -1.11
C LEU A 25 -16.39 77.98 0.01
N GLN A 26 -16.27 78.24 1.34
CA GLN A 26 -15.50 79.26 2.08
C GLN A 26 -15.17 78.83 3.53
N SER A 27 -13.88 78.80 3.89
CA SER A 27 -13.25 79.47 5.08
C SER A 27 -13.63 79.08 6.55
N PRO A 28 -12.94 79.59 7.59
CA PRO A 28 -11.48 79.56 7.84
C PRO A 28 -11.08 79.08 9.28
N PRO A 29 -9.78 78.89 9.60
CA PRO A 29 -9.24 78.50 10.93
C PRO A 29 -8.84 79.76 11.78
N PRO A 30 -7.94 79.79 12.82
CA PRO A 30 -7.05 78.74 13.39
C PRO A 30 -6.68 78.75 14.92
N ARG A 31 -5.90 77.72 15.31
CA ARG A 31 -4.70 77.71 16.22
C ARG A 31 -4.79 77.68 17.77
N ALA A 32 -4.05 76.67 18.31
CA ALA A 32 -3.17 76.71 19.50
C ALA A 32 -3.84 76.69 20.91
N ASN A 33 -3.18 76.32 22.03
CA ASN A 33 -1.73 76.15 22.28
C ASN A 33 -1.38 75.19 23.46
N THR A 34 -0.13 74.67 23.49
CA THR A 34 0.73 74.28 24.66
C THR A 34 0.27 73.43 25.89
N ALA A 35 1.14 72.45 26.22
CA ALA A 35 1.75 72.12 27.54
C ALA A 35 1.02 71.33 28.68
N ALA A 36 1.48 70.09 28.86
CA ALA A 36 2.18 69.51 30.05
C ALA A 36 1.57 69.41 31.48
N SER A 37 2.10 68.41 32.21
CA SER A 37 2.11 68.17 33.68
C SER A 37 1.09 67.19 34.27
N GLU A 38 1.55 66.46 35.30
CA GLU A 38 0.87 65.35 36.01
C GLU A 38 0.39 65.79 37.42
N THR A 39 -0.50 65.03 38.08
CA THR A 39 -0.49 64.86 39.56
C THR A 39 -1.41 63.74 40.11
N THR A 40 -0.79 62.63 40.55
CA THR A 40 -0.95 61.92 41.86
C THR A 40 -2.29 61.45 42.49
N ARG A 41 -2.19 60.28 43.16
CA ARG A 41 -2.85 59.75 44.41
C ARG A 41 -4.01 58.71 44.37
N ASP A 42 -3.65 57.49 44.80
CA ASP A 42 -4.17 56.65 45.91
C ASP A 42 -5.70 56.43 46.13
N GLY A 43 -6.15 55.22 46.57
CA GLY A 43 -7.44 55.16 47.29
C GLY A 43 -8.21 53.87 47.65
N ALA A 44 -8.00 52.69 47.07
CA ALA A 44 -8.74 51.44 47.43
C ALA A 44 -10.30 51.49 47.23
N PRO A 45 -11.17 50.57 47.74
CA PRO A 45 -11.81 49.59 46.84
C PRO A 45 -13.36 49.40 46.95
N THR A 46 -13.86 48.42 46.18
CA THR A 46 -15.15 47.68 46.22
C THR A 46 -16.12 47.82 45.03
N THR A 47 -16.14 46.74 44.24
CA THR A 47 -17.27 46.13 43.49
C THR A 47 -18.61 46.86 43.35
N SER A 48 -19.03 47.14 42.11
CA SER A 48 -20.07 46.32 41.46
C SER A 48 -20.15 46.52 39.93
N THR A 49 -20.81 45.57 39.27
CA THR A 49 -20.93 45.33 37.83
C THR A 49 -21.35 46.50 36.94
N ASN A 50 -20.61 46.72 35.83
CA ASN A 50 -21.22 46.83 34.49
C ASN A 50 -20.20 46.63 33.35
N SER A 51 -20.63 46.07 32.21
CA SER A 51 -19.74 45.68 31.08
C SER A 51 -20.02 46.45 29.79
N PRO A 52 -19.03 47.16 29.20
CA PRO A 52 -19.13 47.72 27.86
C PRO A 52 -18.35 46.90 26.82
N ASN A 53 -19.01 45.96 26.15
CA ASN A 53 -18.38 45.04 25.19
C ASN A 53 -18.14 45.69 23.79
N GLY A 54 -17.47 46.85 23.76
CA GLY A 54 -17.33 47.70 22.57
C GLY A 54 -15.96 47.71 21.86
N ARG A 55 -14.91 47.07 22.41
CA ARG A 55 -13.51 47.23 21.93
C ARG A 55 -12.73 45.95 21.61
N ARG A 56 -13.35 44.76 21.64
CA ARG A 56 -12.62 43.47 21.57
C ARG A 56 -12.24 42.95 20.17
N ARG A 57 -12.76 43.46 19.04
CA ARG A 57 -12.52 42.84 17.71
C ARG A 57 -11.08 43.00 17.18
N THR A 58 -10.41 44.14 17.36
CA THR A 58 -9.02 44.31 16.91
C THR A 58 -7.99 43.71 17.88
N SER A 59 -8.26 43.74 19.20
CA SER A 59 -7.42 43.04 20.18
C SER A 59 -7.48 41.53 20.01
N SER A 60 -8.67 40.97 19.70
CA SER A 60 -8.88 39.54 19.42
C SER A 60 -7.95 39.03 18.31
N ILE A 61 -7.89 39.70 17.16
CA ILE A 61 -7.01 39.26 16.05
C ILE A 61 -5.53 39.35 16.45
N ARG A 62 -5.11 40.42 17.13
CA ARG A 62 -3.72 40.59 17.58
C ARG A 62 -3.32 39.55 18.64
N GLN A 63 -4.20 39.24 19.60
CA GLN A 63 -3.97 38.19 20.60
C GLN A 63 -3.98 36.80 19.95
N SER A 64 -4.93 36.55 19.03
CA SER A 64 -4.99 35.31 18.26
C SER A 64 -3.69 35.08 17.50
N LEU A 65 -3.15 36.06 16.78
CA LEU A 65 -1.88 35.91 16.06
C LEU A 65 -0.66 35.79 16.98
N LEU A 66 -0.64 36.50 18.13
CA LEU A 66 0.43 36.40 19.12
C LEU A 66 0.46 35.07 19.91
N HIS A 67 -0.65 34.33 19.91
CA HIS A 67 -0.80 33.02 20.57
C HIS A 67 -0.97 31.86 19.59
N SER A 68 -1.25 32.11 18.31
CA SER A 68 -1.36 31.06 17.29
C SER A 68 0.01 30.51 16.94
N ASN A 69 0.07 29.20 16.78
CA ASN A 69 1.16 28.56 16.05
C ASN A 69 0.86 28.52 14.56
N PRO A 70 1.89 28.44 13.68
CA PRO A 70 1.67 28.11 12.28
C PRO A 70 0.82 26.85 12.15
N PRO A 71 -0.07 26.74 11.14
CA PRO A 71 -0.71 25.49 10.76
C PRO A 71 0.34 24.39 10.57
N LEU A 72 -0.01 23.14 10.88
CA LEU A 72 0.88 21.99 10.72
C LEU A 72 1.43 21.84 9.29
N GLY A 73 0.70 22.34 8.28
CA GLY A 73 1.18 22.38 6.91
C GLY A 73 2.33 23.37 6.65
N MET A 74 2.36 24.50 7.35
CA MET A 74 3.41 25.51 7.21
C MET A 74 4.68 25.12 8.00
N TRP A 75 4.54 24.38 9.10
CA TRP A 75 5.69 23.84 9.85
C TRP A 75 6.50 22.81 9.05
N GLN A 76 5.85 21.96 8.25
CA GLN A 76 6.49 20.74 7.72
C GLN A 76 7.40 20.97 6.52
N ALA A 77 7.51 22.21 6.03
CA ALA A 77 8.55 22.66 5.10
C ALA A 77 9.74 23.36 5.80
N THR A 78 9.95 23.15 7.11
CA THR A 78 11.02 23.81 7.91
C THR A 78 12.02 22.84 8.51
N GLY A 79 13.21 23.36 8.83
CA GLY A 79 14.25 22.64 9.58
C GLY A 79 13.83 22.20 10.98
N GLU A 80 12.80 22.80 11.59
CA GLU A 80 12.30 22.30 12.88
C GLU A 80 11.54 20.96 12.72
N VAL A 81 10.82 20.76 11.61
CA VAL A 81 10.23 19.43 11.35
C VAL A 81 11.29 18.44 10.94
N ALA A 82 12.32 18.84 10.17
CA ALA A 82 13.49 18.01 9.91
C ALA A 82 14.18 17.53 11.21
N SER A 83 14.19 18.34 12.27
CA SER A 83 14.73 17.96 13.60
C SER A 83 13.85 16.99 14.39
N LYS A 84 12.57 16.87 14.04
CA LYS A 84 11.59 15.95 14.65
C LYS A 84 11.50 14.61 13.92
N VAL A 85 12.19 14.48 12.78
CA VAL A 85 12.35 13.21 12.05
C VAL A 85 13.18 12.23 12.88
N PRO A 86 12.75 10.97 13.05
CA PRO A 86 13.61 9.94 13.61
C PRO A 86 14.81 9.69 12.70
N THR A 87 16.02 10.07 13.13
CA THR A 87 17.23 9.66 12.41
C THR A 87 17.41 8.14 12.49
N LEU A 88 18.12 7.54 11.53
CA LEU A 88 18.48 6.12 11.58
C LEU A 88 19.16 5.73 12.91
N GLY A 89 19.85 6.66 13.59
CA GLY A 89 20.43 6.43 14.91
C GLY A 89 19.42 6.40 16.06
N GLU A 90 18.26 7.04 15.94
CA GLU A 90 17.16 6.97 16.91
C GLU A 90 16.32 5.71 16.70
N ILE A 91 16.01 5.34 15.45
CA ILE A 91 15.31 4.06 15.16
C ILE A 91 16.19 2.88 15.61
N ARG A 92 17.51 2.94 15.40
CA ARG A 92 18.48 1.93 15.89
C ARG A 92 18.64 1.90 17.41
N ASN A 93 18.05 2.84 18.14
CA ASN A 93 18.00 2.82 19.61
C ASN A 93 16.62 2.34 20.12
N GLY A 94 15.82 1.66 19.30
CA GLY A 94 14.53 1.07 19.71
C GLY A 94 13.42 2.09 19.99
N SER A 95 13.65 3.37 19.70
CA SER A 95 12.85 4.47 20.25
C SER A 95 11.66 4.90 19.38
N PHE A 96 11.35 4.15 18.32
CA PHE A 96 10.32 4.47 17.33
C PHE A 96 9.65 3.20 16.80
N SER A 97 8.30 3.18 16.77
CA SER A 97 7.51 2.08 16.23
C SER A 97 6.99 2.38 14.81
N PRO A 98 6.49 1.37 14.07
CA PRO A 98 5.85 1.58 12.77
C PRO A 98 4.55 2.40 12.81
N GLU A 99 3.98 2.70 13.98
CA GLU A 99 2.71 3.45 14.13
C GLU A 99 2.85 4.94 13.79
N GLY A 100 4.08 5.45 13.71
CA GLY A 100 4.44 6.39 12.67
C GLY A 100 4.64 7.86 13.05
N TRP A 101 5.03 8.61 12.02
CA TRP A 101 5.36 10.03 12.04
C TRP A 101 4.11 10.83 11.64
N ASN A 102 3.03 10.71 12.42
CA ASN A 102 1.80 11.48 12.25
C ASN A 102 1.50 12.29 13.51
N HIS A 103 1.36 13.61 13.36
CA HIS A 103 1.06 14.50 14.50
C HIS A 103 -0.31 14.20 15.15
N GLU A 104 -1.27 13.67 14.39
CA GLU A 104 -2.58 13.25 14.93
C GLU A 104 -2.50 11.94 15.73
N GLY A 105 -1.67 10.97 15.35
CA GLY A 105 -1.42 9.78 16.18
C GLY A 105 -0.75 10.10 17.53
N GLN A 106 0.00 11.21 17.60
CA GLN A 106 0.53 11.78 18.85
C GLN A 106 -0.47 12.69 19.60
N LEU A 107 -1.66 12.95 19.04
CA LEU A 107 -2.78 13.61 19.72
C LEU A 107 -3.83 12.60 20.20
N GLU A 108 -4.11 11.55 19.43
CA GLU A 108 -5.07 10.50 19.83
C GLU A 108 -4.60 9.79 21.11
N LYS A 109 -3.31 9.45 21.22
CA LYS A 109 -2.73 8.87 22.44
C LYS A 109 -2.65 9.84 23.64
N ARG A 110 -2.95 11.13 23.48
CA ARG A 110 -3.14 12.07 24.62
C ARG A 110 -4.52 11.98 25.28
N GLY A 111 -5.43 11.14 24.77
CA GLY A 111 -6.69 10.83 25.45
C GLY A 111 -6.53 9.98 26.72
N ALA A 112 -5.36 9.37 26.95
CA ALA A 112 -5.09 8.57 28.13
C ALA A 112 -4.49 9.44 29.26
N ASN A 113 -5.16 9.50 30.40
CA ASN A 113 -4.69 10.16 31.61
C ASN A 113 -3.39 9.49 32.12
N PRO A 114 -2.29 10.23 32.35
CA PRO A 114 -1.06 9.66 32.94
C PRO A 114 -1.28 8.92 34.26
N HIS A 115 -2.26 9.34 35.06
CA HIS A 115 -2.63 8.65 36.30
C HIS A 115 -3.18 7.24 36.06
N ASP A 116 -3.85 6.96 34.94
CA ASP A 116 -4.40 5.62 34.68
C ASP A 116 -3.32 4.61 34.31
N ILE A 117 -2.27 5.04 33.61
CA ILE A 117 -1.10 4.21 33.32
C ILE A 117 -0.37 3.89 34.63
N HIS A 118 -0.20 4.89 35.51
CA HIS A 118 0.41 4.71 36.83
C HIS A 118 -0.44 3.81 37.76
N ARG A 119 -1.77 4.04 37.80
CA ARG A 119 -2.76 3.25 38.56
C ARG A 119 -2.79 1.79 38.12
N LYS A 120 -2.77 1.52 36.81
CA LYS A 120 -2.69 0.15 36.25
C LYS A 120 -1.35 -0.54 36.53
N ARG A 121 -0.24 0.21 36.65
CA ARG A 121 1.05 -0.33 37.12
C ARG A 121 1.00 -0.73 38.60
N LEU A 122 0.53 0.16 39.48
CA LEU A 122 0.43 -0.09 40.92
C LEU A 122 -0.49 -1.29 41.25
N ALA A 123 -1.62 -1.42 40.55
CA ALA A 123 -2.55 -2.54 40.70
C ALA A 123 -1.95 -3.91 40.30
N ARG A 124 -0.94 -3.93 39.42
CA ARG A 124 -0.20 -5.16 39.06
C ARG A 124 0.86 -5.52 40.10
N THR A 125 1.51 -4.54 40.73
CA THR A 125 2.55 -4.80 41.76
C THR A 125 1.99 -5.21 43.12
N SER A 126 0.77 -4.78 43.48
CA SER A 126 0.14 -5.13 44.77
C SER A 126 -0.28 -6.60 44.90
N SER A 127 -0.39 -7.33 43.79
CA SER A 127 -0.95 -8.69 43.75
C SER A 127 0.10 -9.81 43.92
N ALA A 128 1.37 -9.46 44.11
CA ALA A 128 2.50 -10.41 44.08
C ALA A 128 3.29 -10.51 45.40
N SER A 129 2.77 -10.00 46.52
CA SER A 129 3.48 -10.00 47.81
C SER A 129 2.60 -10.43 48.98
N THR A 130 2.37 -11.74 49.13
CA THR A 130 1.92 -12.33 50.42
C THR A 130 2.26 -13.82 50.54
N ARG A 131 3.52 -14.15 50.87
CA ARG A 131 3.96 -15.28 51.73
C ARG A 131 5.48 -15.41 51.74
N THR A 132 6.12 -14.96 52.81
CA THR A 132 7.53 -15.22 53.11
C THR A 132 7.67 -16.35 54.13
N TRP A 133 8.46 -17.35 53.76
CA TRP A 133 9.32 -18.20 54.61
C TRP A 133 8.82 -18.76 55.97
N GLY A 134 8.92 -20.09 56.10
CA GLY A 134 8.98 -20.81 57.37
C GLY A 134 9.66 -22.17 57.14
N SER A 135 10.62 -22.54 57.99
CA SER A 135 11.44 -23.75 57.82
C SER A 135 11.42 -24.66 59.06
N SER A 136 11.80 -25.92 58.84
CA SER A 136 12.18 -26.96 59.81
C SER A 136 11.09 -27.85 60.46
N ASN A 137 11.55 -29.08 60.71
CA ASN A 137 11.08 -30.09 61.65
C ASN A 137 9.83 -30.94 61.31
N ALA A 138 10.06 -32.26 61.33
CA ALA A 138 9.12 -33.38 61.27
C ALA A 138 9.59 -34.43 62.30
N PRO A 139 8.96 -35.62 62.46
CA PRO A 139 7.55 -36.00 62.29
C PRO A 139 6.92 -36.37 63.68
N PRO A 140 5.68 -36.91 63.79
CA PRO A 140 5.48 -38.36 63.60
C PRO A 140 4.07 -38.79 63.05
N THR A 141 3.99 -40.04 62.59
CA THR A 141 2.75 -40.86 62.45
C THR A 141 2.43 -41.58 63.78
N PRO A 142 1.32 -42.36 63.99
CA PRO A 142 0.32 -42.90 63.04
C PRO A 142 -1.18 -42.84 63.51
N ALA A 143 -2.12 -43.28 62.64
CA ALA A 143 -3.27 -44.18 62.96
C ALA A 143 -4.24 -44.40 61.77
N THR A 144 -4.78 -45.62 61.65
CA THR A 144 -5.82 -46.11 60.70
C THR A 144 -7.00 -46.74 61.49
N PRO A 145 -8.05 -47.40 60.90
CA PRO A 145 -8.46 -47.61 59.50
C PRO A 145 -9.78 -46.83 59.21
N THR A 146 -10.86 -47.20 58.49
CA THR A 146 -11.43 -48.36 57.72
C THR A 146 -12.61 -47.76 56.88
N ILE A 147 -13.23 -48.29 55.82
CA ILE A 147 -13.19 -49.45 54.88
C ILE A 147 -13.83 -48.88 53.56
N ALA A 148 -13.79 -49.38 52.31
CA ALA A 148 -13.91 -50.71 51.66
C ALA A 148 -12.69 -50.99 50.74
N GLU A 149 -12.49 -52.09 49.98
CA GLU A 149 -13.30 -53.14 49.31
C GLU A 149 -13.96 -52.72 47.97
N ARG A 150 -13.65 -53.29 46.78
CA ARG A 150 -12.90 -54.53 46.41
C ARG A 150 -12.12 -54.40 45.08
N HIS A 151 -10.97 -55.10 44.98
CA HIS A 151 -10.39 -55.87 43.85
C HIS A 151 -10.27 -55.24 42.42
N SER A 152 -9.28 -55.57 41.58
CA SER A 152 -8.14 -56.52 41.69
C SER A 152 -7.09 -56.29 40.58
N GLU A 153 -5.80 -56.48 40.93
CA GLU A 153 -4.79 -57.37 40.28
C GLU A 153 -4.38 -57.20 38.79
N ASP A 154 -3.12 -57.48 38.36
CA ASP A 154 -1.83 -57.57 39.10
C ASP A 154 -0.59 -57.49 38.14
N HIS A 155 0.61 -57.76 38.69
CA HIS A 155 1.97 -57.97 38.16
C HIS A 155 2.14 -58.63 36.76
N GLY A 156 3.31 -58.53 36.10
CA GLY A 156 4.56 -57.81 36.44
C GLY A 156 5.82 -58.40 35.75
N GLU A 157 7.01 -58.12 36.33
CA GLU A 157 8.33 -58.76 36.09
C GLU A 157 9.06 -58.57 34.72
N ALA A 158 10.41 -58.66 34.59
CA ALA A 158 11.53 -58.44 35.54
C ALA A 158 12.93 -58.34 34.83
N ARG A 159 13.89 -57.60 35.44
CA ARG A 159 15.35 -57.88 35.72
C ARG A 159 16.27 -58.53 34.64
N GLN A 160 17.61 -58.35 34.57
CA GLN A 160 18.70 -57.59 35.24
C GLN A 160 19.96 -57.64 34.30
N TYR A 161 21.04 -56.83 34.39
CA TYR A 161 22.21 -57.01 35.29
C TYR A 161 23.27 -55.85 35.18
N PHE A 162 24.27 -55.85 36.09
CA PHE A 162 25.41 -54.90 36.27
C PHE A 162 26.76 -55.48 35.69
N PRO A 163 27.99 -54.85 35.74
CA PRO A 163 28.55 -53.86 36.69
C PRO A 163 29.52 -52.75 36.11
N ARG A 164 30.49 -52.25 36.92
CA ARG A 164 31.33 -51.02 36.76
C ARG A 164 32.87 -51.28 36.66
N ARG A 165 33.64 -50.19 36.35
CA ARG A 165 35.12 -49.95 36.47
C ARG A 165 35.97 -50.42 35.25
N GLY A 166 37.16 -49.87 34.96
CA GLY A 166 38.00 -48.85 35.64
C GLY A 166 39.14 -48.30 34.72
N SER A 167 40.12 -47.56 35.26
CA SER A 167 41.17 -46.81 34.50
C SER A 167 42.56 -46.88 35.15
N LEU A 168 43.67 -46.79 34.38
CA LEU A 168 44.89 -45.94 34.63
C LEU A 168 46.15 -46.36 33.84
N ALA A 169 46.92 -45.37 33.33
CA ALA A 169 48.42 -45.25 33.32
C ALA A 169 48.92 -44.16 32.32
N VAL A 170 50.14 -43.58 32.43
CA VAL A 170 50.62 -42.61 33.45
C VAL A 170 51.87 -41.82 32.97
N ARG A 171 52.01 -40.54 33.41
CA ARG A 171 53.21 -39.66 33.50
C ARG A 171 53.75 -38.85 32.30
N GLU A 172 54.50 -37.78 32.64
CA GLU A 172 55.10 -36.74 31.79
C GLU A 172 56.63 -36.89 31.59
N VAL A 173 57.19 -36.21 30.58
CA VAL A 173 58.55 -35.60 30.57
C VAL A 173 58.53 -34.29 29.77
N VAL A 174 59.40 -33.33 30.12
CA VAL A 174 59.64 -31.97 29.58
C VAL A 174 61.19 -31.82 29.56
N PRO A 175 61.90 -31.20 28.57
CA PRO A 175 61.76 -29.77 28.20
C PRO A 175 62.15 -29.37 26.73
N GLU A 176 62.25 -28.04 26.49
CA GLU A 176 63.33 -27.24 25.81
C GLU A 176 64.22 -27.88 24.70
N GLU A 177 64.75 -27.17 23.68
CA GLU A 177 64.78 -25.73 23.33
C GLU A 177 65.16 -25.51 21.82
N GLN A 178 65.33 -24.23 21.42
CA GLN A 178 66.20 -23.74 20.32
C GLN A 178 65.89 -24.12 18.85
N GLU A 179 66.49 -23.47 17.83
CA GLU A 179 66.62 -22.02 17.51
C GLU A 179 67.20 -21.87 16.07
N LYS A 180 67.25 -20.64 15.52
CA LYS A 180 68.16 -20.19 14.43
C LYS A 180 67.97 -20.89 13.05
N GLU A 181 68.50 -20.46 11.89
CA GLU A 181 69.11 -19.24 11.30
C GLU A 181 69.10 -19.44 9.74
N ALA A 182 69.43 -18.54 8.80
CA ALA A 182 69.75 -17.10 8.69
C ALA A 182 69.65 -16.69 7.17
N ALA A 183 70.30 -15.58 6.75
CA ALA A 183 70.61 -15.15 5.38
C ALA A 183 69.38 -14.73 4.51
N THR A 184 68.97 -13.45 4.37
CA THR A 184 69.65 -12.13 4.31
C THR A 184 70.26 -11.80 2.92
N VAL A 185 70.52 -10.51 2.62
CA VAL A 185 71.31 -9.95 1.47
C VAL A 185 70.50 -9.87 0.14
N ILE A 186 70.44 -8.78 -0.65
CA ILE A 186 70.90 -7.35 -0.61
C ILE A 186 69.89 -6.50 -1.45
N SER A 187 69.47 -5.27 -1.11
CA SER A 187 70.07 -3.92 -1.40
C SER A 187 70.20 -3.55 -2.90
N SER A 188 70.23 -2.28 -3.35
CA SER A 188 70.14 -0.96 -2.68
C SER A 188 70.00 0.19 -3.71
N GLY A 189 69.52 1.36 -3.26
CA GLY A 189 70.10 2.65 -3.67
C GLY A 189 69.17 3.68 -4.34
N ASN A 190 69.53 4.98 -4.39
CA ASN A 190 70.60 5.67 -3.63
C ASN A 190 70.46 7.21 -3.73
N ARG A 191 71.30 7.96 -2.98
CA ARG A 191 71.69 9.39 -3.16
C ARG A 191 70.67 10.50 -2.81
N THR A 192 71.08 11.68 -2.28
CA THR A 192 72.17 12.10 -1.34
C THR A 192 71.91 13.56 -0.88
N GLU A 193 72.73 14.09 0.05
CA GLU A 193 72.93 15.53 0.37
C GLU A 193 71.79 16.25 1.15
N ALA A 194 72.04 17.27 2.00
CA ALA A 194 73.26 17.71 2.71
C ALA A 194 72.94 18.74 3.83
N LEU A 195 73.92 19.03 4.71
CA LEU A 195 74.03 20.17 5.67
C LEU A 195 72.98 20.17 6.83
N LYS A 196 73.23 20.58 8.09
CA LYS A 196 74.07 21.60 8.78
C LYS A 196 73.48 23.03 8.86
N ILE A 197 73.21 23.47 10.11
CA ILE A 197 73.53 24.81 10.71
C ILE A 197 72.80 26.04 10.12
N ASP A 198 72.08 26.90 10.87
CA ASP A 198 71.63 26.86 12.29
C ASP A 198 70.12 27.24 12.44
N THR A 199 69.59 28.37 12.96
CA THR A 199 70.14 29.59 13.61
C THR A 199 69.09 30.31 14.49
N GLY A 200 69.42 30.65 15.74
CA GLY A 200 68.80 31.75 16.54
C GLY A 200 67.44 31.45 17.22
N ASN A 201 67.33 31.23 18.54
CA ASN A 201 67.45 32.18 19.67
C ASN A 201 66.73 33.53 19.55
N THR A 202 65.68 33.72 20.38
CA THR A 202 65.49 34.95 21.17
C THR A 202 64.92 34.58 22.56
N THR A 203 65.23 35.39 23.58
CA THR A 203 65.10 35.09 25.02
C THR A 203 63.80 35.59 25.70
N PRO A 204 63.49 35.15 26.95
CA PRO A 204 62.35 35.61 27.76
C PRO A 204 62.70 36.89 28.57
N ILE A 205 62.07 37.10 29.77
CA ILE A 205 62.29 38.19 30.78
C ILE A 205 61.51 39.50 30.43
N SER A 206 60.85 40.26 31.33
CA SER A 206 60.39 40.11 32.75
C SER A 206 59.42 41.28 33.11
N ALA A 207 58.66 41.33 34.22
CA ALA A 207 58.29 40.32 35.24
C ALA A 207 56.78 40.46 35.62
N VAL A 208 56.24 40.87 36.79
CA VAL A 208 56.76 41.41 38.08
C VAL A 208 56.03 40.75 39.27
N ASP A 209 56.66 40.84 40.44
CA ASP A 209 56.42 40.22 41.76
C ASP A 209 55.03 40.33 42.42
N GLY A 210 54.80 39.46 43.43
CA GLY A 210 53.66 39.50 44.37
C GLY A 210 52.94 38.14 44.54
N SER A 211 53.61 37.05 44.92
CA SER A 211 54.01 36.67 46.29
C SER A 211 52.89 36.06 47.17
N VAL A 212 53.23 34.99 47.90
CA VAL A 212 52.46 34.31 48.98
C VAL A 212 51.08 33.73 48.64
N GLN A 213 51.01 32.40 48.49
CA GLN A 213 49.85 31.59 48.95
C GLN A 213 50.34 30.37 49.74
N ASN A 214 49.48 29.84 50.61
CA ASN A 214 49.89 29.17 51.85
C ASN A 214 49.39 27.72 51.97
N GLU A 215 49.99 26.97 52.90
CA GLU A 215 49.66 25.59 53.23
C GLU A 215 48.36 25.42 54.08
N LYS A 216 48.02 24.15 54.34
CA LYS A 216 47.42 23.59 55.57
C LYS A 216 45.89 23.63 55.78
N THR A 217 45.31 22.43 55.61
CA THR A 217 44.69 21.62 56.69
C THR A 217 43.55 22.23 57.53
N SER A 218 42.34 21.68 57.38
CA SER A 218 41.43 21.39 58.53
C SER A 218 40.25 20.47 58.18
N THR A 219 40.29 19.24 58.70
CA THR A 219 39.14 18.58 59.35
C THR A 219 39.26 18.81 60.87
N PRO A 220 38.27 18.49 61.75
CA PRO A 220 36.97 17.83 61.59
C PRO A 220 35.80 18.82 61.87
N ILE A 221 34.52 18.54 62.19
CA ILE A 221 33.81 17.47 62.94
C ILE A 221 32.38 17.26 62.37
N LYS A 222 31.87 16.03 62.48
CA LYS A 222 30.48 15.62 62.16
C LYS A 222 29.62 15.58 63.43
N PRO A 223 28.31 15.88 63.38
CA PRO A 223 27.38 14.94 63.99
C PRO A 223 26.08 14.68 63.20
N MET A 224 25.65 13.41 63.26
CA MET A 224 24.29 12.85 63.13
C MET A 224 23.39 13.13 61.91
N GLU A 225 22.63 12.09 61.58
CA GLU A 225 21.87 11.82 60.38
C GLU A 225 20.56 12.61 60.23
N SER A 226 20.09 12.76 58.98
CA SER A 226 18.74 12.28 58.63
C SER A 226 18.54 12.02 57.13
N LEU A 227 17.99 10.85 56.82
CA LEU A 227 17.14 10.50 55.67
C LEU A 227 17.60 10.81 54.22
N SER A 228 18.30 9.82 53.64
CA SER A 228 18.09 9.28 52.28
C SER A 228 18.00 10.23 51.07
N GLU A 229 19.12 10.38 50.35
CA GLU A 229 19.08 10.60 48.90
C GLU A 229 19.04 9.26 48.15
N HIS A 230 18.00 9.04 47.33
CA HIS A 230 18.01 7.95 46.35
C HIS A 230 18.88 8.35 45.14
N PRO A 231 19.66 7.41 44.55
CA PRO A 231 20.36 7.67 43.29
C PRO A 231 19.36 8.03 42.16
N ARG A 232 19.45 9.25 41.62
CA ARG A 232 18.58 9.74 40.53
C ARG A 232 19.03 9.22 39.14
N GLY A 233 19.52 7.99 39.08
CA GLY A 233 20.08 7.36 37.88
C GLY A 233 19.71 5.88 37.79
N PRO A 234 19.98 5.23 36.65
CA PRO A 234 19.72 3.82 36.48
C PRO A 234 20.61 2.94 37.37
N ASP A 235 20.10 1.78 37.74
CA ASP A 235 20.84 0.72 38.42
C ASP A 235 21.87 0.02 37.50
N GLU A 236 22.58 -0.97 38.04
CA GLU A 236 23.57 -1.77 37.29
C GLU A 236 22.96 -2.58 36.12
N THR A 237 21.63 -2.73 36.07
CA THR A 237 20.91 -3.38 34.95
C THR A 237 20.52 -2.37 33.84
N GLY A 238 20.71 -1.08 34.08
CA GLY A 238 20.28 0.02 33.21
C GLY A 238 18.83 0.47 33.45
N THR A 239 18.24 0.13 34.58
CA THR A 239 16.82 0.39 34.91
C THR A 239 16.70 1.54 35.91
N TYR A 240 15.84 2.51 35.60
CA TYR A 240 15.59 3.69 36.45
C TYR A 240 14.68 3.33 37.63
N PRO A 241 14.72 4.09 38.75
CA PRO A 241 13.92 3.80 39.96
C PRO A 241 12.41 3.71 39.74
N ASN A 242 11.89 4.33 38.69
CA ASN A 242 10.47 4.27 38.29
C ASN A 242 10.13 3.06 37.39
N GLY A 243 11.05 2.12 37.18
CA GLY A 243 10.90 0.98 36.27
C GLY A 243 10.86 1.36 34.79
N TYR A 244 11.53 2.46 34.40
CA TYR A 244 11.84 2.78 33.00
C TYR A 244 13.19 2.17 32.60
N ARG A 245 13.27 1.66 31.36
CA ARG A 245 14.52 1.18 30.75
C ARG A 245 14.55 1.66 29.30
N PHE A 246 15.69 2.11 28.81
CA PHE A 246 15.82 2.46 27.40
C PHE A 246 15.60 1.20 26.53
N PRO A 247 14.84 1.30 25.43
CA PRO A 247 14.51 0.14 24.59
C PRO A 247 15.76 -0.43 23.89
N ALA A 248 15.69 -1.71 23.54
CA ALA A 248 16.82 -2.44 22.97
C ALA A 248 17.20 -1.89 21.59
N LYS A 249 18.51 -1.84 21.30
CA LYS A 249 19.03 -1.37 20.01
C LYS A 249 18.64 -2.31 18.87
N HIS A 250 17.69 -1.89 18.04
CA HIS A 250 17.34 -2.61 16.81
C HIS A 250 18.57 -2.78 15.89
N THR A 251 18.60 -3.88 15.13
CA THR A 251 19.62 -4.05 14.08
C THR A 251 19.46 -3.00 12.99
N TRP A 252 20.51 -2.76 12.20
CA TRP A 252 20.44 -1.80 11.07
C TRP A 252 19.32 -2.14 10.09
N TRP A 253 19.10 -3.43 9.79
CA TRP A 253 18.02 -3.86 8.90
C TRP A 253 16.63 -3.61 9.48
N GLN A 254 16.38 -3.99 10.74
CA GLN A 254 15.12 -3.66 11.44
C GLN A 254 14.88 -2.15 11.48
N SER A 255 15.92 -1.36 11.72
CA SER A 255 15.85 0.10 11.74
C SER A 255 15.44 0.68 10.38
N THR A 256 16.02 0.18 9.30
CA THR A 256 15.65 0.57 7.93
C THR A 256 14.21 0.17 7.60
N VAL A 257 13.78 -1.04 7.96
CA VAL A 257 12.41 -1.54 7.71
C VAL A 257 11.35 -0.79 8.52
N ILE A 258 11.62 -0.46 9.79
CA ILE A 258 10.73 0.37 10.61
C ILE A 258 10.67 1.79 10.06
N GLY A 259 11.81 2.35 9.64
CA GLY A 259 11.90 3.66 8.99
C GLY A 259 11.12 3.75 7.68
N THR A 260 11.25 2.77 6.77
CA THR A 260 10.50 2.78 5.50
C THR A 260 9.01 2.51 5.70
N LYS A 261 8.60 1.65 6.65
CA LYS A 261 7.19 1.50 7.01
C LYS A 261 6.59 2.78 7.61
N GLY A 262 7.34 3.48 8.47
CA GLY A 262 6.94 4.77 9.04
C GLY A 262 6.85 5.87 7.98
N PHE A 263 7.82 5.97 7.07
CA PHE A 263 7.81 6.93 5.97
C PHE A 263 6.70 6.63 4.95
N GLY A 264 6.49 5.36 4.59
CA GLY A 264 5.38 4.95 3.73
C GLY A 264 4.02 5.34 4.31
N ARG A 265 3.81 5.13 5.62
CA ARG A 265 2.59 5.57 6.32
C ARG A 265 2.43 7.10 6.35
N PHE A 266 3.51 7.86 6.45
CA PHE A 266 3.48 9.33 6.30
C PHE A 266 3.08 9.74 4.87
N VAL A 267 3.72 9.17 3.84
CA VAL A 267 3.43 9.43 2.41
C VAL A 267 1.99 9.09 2.05
N MET A 268 1.40 8.06 2.67
CA MET A 268 -0.01 7.68 2.44
C MET A 268 -1.03 8.57 3.18
N THR A 269 -0.61 9.51 4.03
CA THR A 269 -1.53 10.56 4.49
C THR A 269 -1.71 11.61 3.38
N PRO A 270 -2.93 12.17 3.16
CA PRO A 270 -3.14 13.21 2.14
C PRO A 270 -2.21 14.42 2.32
N PHE A 271 -1.83 14.72 3.56
CA PHE A 271 -0.89 15.77 3.89
C PHE A 271 0.57 15.40 3.58
N GLY A 272 1.03 14.23 4.03
CA GLY A 272 2.41 13.76 3.81
C GLY A 272 2.68 13.41 2.35
N PHE A 273 1.66 13.00 1.60
CA PHE A 273 1.70 12.92 0.13
C PHE A 273 2.08 14.27 -0.49
N LEU A 274 1.38 15.35 -0.13
CA LEU A 274 1.63 16.69 -0.66
C LEU A 274 3.01 17.24 -0.26
N ILE A 275 3.48 16.98 0.96
CA ILE A 275 4.84 17.35 1.39
C ILE A 275 5.92 16.53 0.68
N THR A 276 5.71 15.23 0.46
CA THR A 276 6.64 14.39 -0.30
C THR A 276 6.65 14.80 -1.77
N LEU A 277 5.50 15.12 -2.38
CA LEU A 277 5.42 15.64 -3.75
C LEU A 277 6.12 17.00 -3.88
N TYR A 278 5.93 17.90 -2.91
CA TYR A 278 6.65 19.19 -2.84
C TYR A 278 8.17 18.98 -2.70
N GLY A 279 8.61 18.09 -1.81
CA GLY A 279 10.02 17.75 -1.62
C GLY A 279 10.66 17.12 -2.85
N LEU A 280 9.95 16.20 -3.52
CA LEU A 280 10.37 15.59 -4.79
C LEU A 280 10.43 16.62 -5.93
N ASN A 281 9.56 17.64 -5.93
CA ASN A 281 9.69 18.76 -6.87
C ASN A 281 10.95 19.60 -6.58
N VAL A 282 11.20 20.00 -5.32
CA VAL A 282 12.42 20.74 -4.96
C VAL A 282 13.68 19.97 -5.33
N VAL A 283 13.72 18.66 -5.09
CA VAL A 283 14.84 17.79 -5.50
C VAL A 283 14.91 17.62 -7.01
N GLY A 284 13.79 17.43 -7.71
CA GLY A 284 13.73 17.21 -9.16
C GLY A 284 14.19 18.44 -9.96
N TRP A 285 13.57 19.60 -9.74
CA TRP A 285 13.96 20.86 -10.40
C TRP A 285 15.38 21.30 -9.98
N GLY A 286 15.77 21.08 -8.72
CA GLY A 286 17.15 21.34 -8.26
C GLY A 286 18.20 20.45 -8.92
N ALA A 287 17.92 19.15 -9.07
CA ALA A 287 18.78 18.21 -9.78
C ALA A 287 18.83 18.51 -11.28
N MET A 288 17.72 18.95 -11.88
CA MET A 288 17.67 19.36 -13.28
C MET A 288 18.62 20.54 -13.54
N ILE A 289 18.53 21.63 -12.76
CA ILE A 289 19.50 22.75 -12.83
C ILE A 289 20.94 22.25 -12.71
N PHE A 290 21.22 21.37 -11.73
CA PHE A 290 22.56 20.83 -11.50
C PHE A 290 23.09 20.07 -12.72
N PHE A 291 22.30 19.18 -13.32
CA PHE A 291 22.68 18.44 -14.53
C PHE A 291 22.80 19.35 -15.76
N LEU A 292 21.97 20.38 -15.89
CA LEU A 292 22.07 21.38 -16.97
C LEU A 292 23.33 22.25 -16.81
N LEU A 293 23.72 22.62 -15.60
CA LEU A 293 24.98 23.33 -15.33
C LEU A 293 26.20 22.45 -15.66
N LEU A 294 26.15 21.15 -15.32
CA LEU A 294 27.21 20.17 -15.63
C LEU A 294 27.30 19.72 -17.10
N ASN A 295 26.51 20.28 -18.02
CA ASN A 295 26.42 19.86 -19.44
C ASN A 295 26.00 18.38 -19.63
N ALA A 296 25.28 17.76 -18.68
CA ALA A 296 24.95 16.34 -18.72
C ALA A 296 23.97 15.94 -19.84
N ALA A 297 23.38 16.91 -20.55
CA ALA A 297 22.52 16.72 -21.72
C ALA A 297 23.05 17.47 -22.96
N PRO A 298 24.11 16.97 -23.65
CA PRO A 298 24.74 17.69 -24.77
C PRO A 298 23.81 18.01 -25.94
N ALA A 299 22.76 17.19 -26.15
CA ALA A 299 21.78 17.38 -27.22
C ALA A 299 21.04 18.74 -27.14
N MET A 300 20.98 19.38 -25.96
CA MET A 300 20.32 20.69 -25.79
C MET A 300 21.23 21.90 -26.11
N CYS A 301 22.44 21.65 -26.62
CA CYS A 301 23.41 22.67 -27.05
C CYS A 301 23.39 22.92 -28.58
N ASN A 302 22.27 22.70 -29.25
CA ASN A 302 22.11 22.97 -30.69
C ASN A 302 21.38 24.33 -30.88
N PRO A 303 21.92 25.32 -31.62
CA PRO A 303 23.20 25.33 -32.34
C PRO A 303 24.44 25.66 -31.48
N SER A 304 24.28 26.10 -30.22
CA SER A 304 25.40 26.19 -29.26
C SER A 304 24.97 26.06 -27.80
N CYS A 305 25.91 25.76 -26.90
CA CYS A 305 25.68 25.78 -25.44
C CYS A 305 25.60 27.20 -24.83
N SER A 306 25.97 28.24 -25.59
CA SER A 306 26.31 29.58 -25.09
C SER A 306 25.44 30.72 -25.64
N ASP A 307 24.66 30.50 -26.70
CA ASP A 307 23.70 31.49 -27.20
C ASP A 307 22.54 31.69 -26.19
N LYS A 308 22.43 32.92 -25.67
CA LYS A 308 21.42 33.35 -24.69
C LYS A 308 20.00 33.44 -25.26
N HIS A 309 19.84 33.43 -26.59
CA HIS A 309 18.56 33.63 -27.27
C HIS A 309 17.97 32.31 -27.79
N THR A 310 18.78 31.45 -28.41
CA THR A 310 18.30 30.20 -29.04
C THR A 310 18.58 28.91 -28.26
N SER A 311 19.56 28.88 -27.36
CA SER A 311 19.98 27.63 -26.71
C SER A 311 18.91 27.10 -25.75
N ALA A 312 18.33 25.95 -26.08
CA ALA A 312 17.31 25.28 -25.25
C ALA A 312 17.78 25.07 -23.80
N ARG A 313 19.08 24.78 -23.61
CA ARG A 313 19.73 24.72 -22.29
C ARG A 313 19.57 26.00 -21.46
N GLN A 314 19.77 27.17 -22.05
CA GLN A 314 19.67 28.46 -21.34
C GLN A 314 18.20 28.79 -21.00
N ILE A 315 17.25 28.35 -21.84
CA ILE A 315 15.82 28.50 -21.60
C ILE A 315 15.37 27.63 -20.41
N TRP A 316 15.75 26.35 -20.39
CA TRP A 316 15.44 25.45 -19.26
C TRP A 316 16.09 25.91 -17.96
N ILE A 317 17.36 26.33 -17.96
CA ILE A 317 18.01 26.85 -16.74
C ILE A 317 17.23 28.03 -16.12
N GLU A 318 16.65 28.93 -16.93
CA GLU A 318 15.80 30.03 -16.42
C GLU A 318 14.43 29.52 -15.91
N ILE A 319 13.78 28.59 -16.63
CA ILE A 319 12.50 27.99 -16.22
C ILE A 319 12.66 27.29 -14.87
N ASP A 320 13.63 26.38 -14.76
CA ASP A 320 13.89 25.61 -13.55
C ASP A 320 14.24 26.54 -12.39
N SER A 321 15.04 27.59 -12.64
CA SER A 321 15.39 28.59 -11.64
C SER A 321 14.18 29.37 -11.13
N GLN A 322 13.21 29.71 -12.00
CA GLN A 322 11.97 30.36 -11.58
C GLN A 322 11.07 29.43 -10.77
N VAL A 323 10.93 28.16 -11.17
CA VAL A 323 10.16 27.15 -10.43
C VAL A 323 10.79 26.88 -9.06
N LEU A 324 12.10 26.67 -8.99
CA LEU A 324 12.82 26.40 -7.75
C LEU A 324 12.80 27.61 -6.80
N ASN A 325 12.90 28.83 -7.33
CA ASN A 325 12.70 30.06 -6.56
C ASN A 325 11.29 30.15 -5.97
N ALA A 326 10.25 29.88 -6.78
CA ALA A 326 8.87 29.89 -6.30
C ALA A 326 8.66 28.89 -5.16
N LEU A 327 9.17 27.65 -5.32
CA LEU A 327 9.12 26.62 -4.29
C LEU A 327 9.81 27.07 -2.99
N PHE A 328 11.05 27.58 -3.06
CA PHE A 328 11.75 28.07 -1.86
C PHE A 328 11.00 29.24 -1.19
N CYS A 329 10.57 30.25 -1.94
CA CYS A 329 9.90 31.44 -1.43
C CYS A 329 8.57 31.15 -0.73
N VAL A 330 7.81 30.12 -1.14
CA VAL A 330 6.59 29.69 -0.43
C VAL A 330 6.86 29.45 1.06
N THR A 331 8.03 28.91 1.41
CA THR A 331 8.37 28.57 2.81
C THR A 331 8.69 29.79 3.67
N GLY A 332 9.61 30.66 3.24
CA GLY A 332 10.09 31.78 4.05
C GLY A 332 9.25 33.05 3.93
N LEU A 333 8.41 33.18 2.89
CA LEU A 333 7.36 34.19 2.82
C LEU A 333 6.10 33.74 3.60
N GLY A 334 5.66 32.49 3.42
CA GLY A 334 4.50 31.94 4.13
C GLY A 334 4.64 31.97 5.66
N LEU A 335 5.87 31.84 6.17
CA LEU A 335 6.18 31.85 7.60
C LEU A 335 6.50 33.24 8.20
N ILE A 336 6.43 34.32 7.42
CA ILE A 336 6.69 35.69 7.89
C ILE A 336 5.96 36.02 9.20
N PRO A 337 4.64 35.79 9.36
CA PRO A 337 3.92 36.23 10.56
C PRO A 337 4.47 35.66 11.86
N TRP A 338 4.88 34.39 11.86
CA TRP A 338 5.39 33.71 13.04
C TRP A 338 6.88 33.95 13.27
N ARG A 339 7.69 34.05 12.21
CA ARG A 339 9.10 34.46 12.34
C ARG A 339 9.23 35.88 12.92
N PHE A 340 8.34 36.80 12.53
CA PHE A 340 8.26 38.13 13.14
C PHE A 340 7.67 38.13 14.55
N ARG A 341 6.70 37.26 14.87
CA ARG A 341 6.22 37.01 16.26
C ARG A 341 7.36 36.57 17.17
N ASP A 342 8.17 35.61 16.73
CA ASP A 342 9.23 35.00 17.54
C ASP A 342 10.43 35.94 17.70
N PHE A 343 10.78 36.67 16.64
CA PHE A 343 11.72 37.79 16.71
C PHE A 343 11.22 38.91 17.63
N TYR A 344 9.92 39.27 17.60
CA TYR A 344 9.33 40.25 18.51
C TYR A 344 9.44 39.82 19.97
N TYR A 345 9.11 38.56 20.31
CA TYR A 345 9.30 38.05 21.66
C TYR A 345 10.79 38.01 22.05
N LEU A 346 11.70 37.65 21.14
CA LEU A 346 13.14 37.67 21.40
C LEU A 346 13.64 39.10 21.71
N MET A 347 13.24 40.09 20.91
CA MET A 347 13.59 41.49 21.14
C MET A 347 12.96 42.02 22.44
N LYS A 348 11.73 41.63 22.78
CA LYS A 348 11.10 42.01 24.06
C LYS A 348 11.84 41.41 25.27
N TRP A 349 12.33 40.18 25.16
CA TRP A 349 13.18 39.57 26.19
C TRP A 349 14.57 40.21 26.27
N ARG A 350 15.23 40.44 25.13
CA ARG A 350 16.62 40.94 25.09
C ARG A 350 16.75 42.44 25.35
N LEU A 351 15.86 43.27 24.82
CA LEU A 351 15.90 44.73 24.97
C LEU A 351 15.08 45.21 26.17
N SER A 352 13.87 44.67 26.37
CA SER A 352 12.97 45.07 27.48
C SER A 352 13.08 44.19 28.73
N LYS A 353 14.01 43.22 28.76
CA LYS A 353 14.24 42.25 29.86
C LYS A 353 13.02 41.43 30.29
N ASP A 354 11.98 41.37 29.45
CA ASP A 354 10.70 40.73 29.76
C ASP A 354 10.82 39.20 29.78
N GLN A 355 10.82 38.62 30.98
CA GLN A 355 10.87 37.17 31.17
C GLN A 355 9.58 36.46 30.73
N SER A 356 8.43 37.15 30.65
CA SER A 356 7.21 36.55 30.11
C SER A 356 7.33 36.22 28.62
N ALA A 357 8.12 37.01 27.87
CA ALA A 357 8.44 36.72 26.47
C ALA A 357 9.37 35.51 26.33
N HIS A 358 10.33 35.33 27.24
CA HIS A 358 11.19 34.14 27.28
C HIS A 358 10.41 32.87 27.62
N ARG A 359 9.55 32.93 28.64
CA ARG A 359 8.68 31.82 29.04
C ARG A 359 7.66 31.44 27.94
N ARG A 360 7.24 32.41 27.11
CA ARG A 360 6.45 32.15 25.89
C ARG A 360 7.28 31.44 24.80
N LEU A 361 8.47 31.94 24.47
CA LEU A 361 9.37 31.28 23.52
C LEU A 361 9.74 29.85 23.94
N ALA A 362 9.95 29.60 25.24
CA ALA A 362 10.19 28.26 25.76
C ALA A 362 8.99 27.31 25.58
N GLY A 363 7.75 27.82 25.65
CA GLY A 363 6.54 27.04 25.36
C GLY A 363 6.39 26.71 23.87
N LEU A 364 6.79 27.65 23.00
CA LEU A 364 6.81 27.46 21.55
C LEU A 364 7.85 26.40 21.15
N TYR A 365 9.07 26.49 21.69
CA TYR A 365 10.20 25.61 21.36
C TYR A 365 10.38 24.43 22.35
N ARG A 366 9.31 24.06 23.07
CA ARG A 366 9.31 23.04 24.15
C ARG A 366 9.83 21.64 23.77
N GLY A 367 9.94 21.33 22.49
CA GLY A 367 10.48 20.05 22.00
C GLY A 367 11.99 19.88 22.18
N TRP A 368 12.73 20.96 22.42
CA TRP A 368 14.19 20.94 22.58
C TRP A 368 14.74 21.98 23.57
N TYR A 369 13.98 23.04 23.88
CA TYR A 369 14.38 24.10 24.80
C TYR A 369 13.85 23.86 26.23
N ARG A 370 14.66 24.13 27.25
CA ARG A 370 14.34 24.01 28.69
C ARG A 370 14.68 25.32 29.42
N LEU A 371 13.78 25.77 30.29
CA LEU A 371 13.96 27.01 31.08
C LEU A 371 14.94 26.80 32.25
N PRO A 372 15.67 27.84 32.69
CA PRO A 372 16.39 27.80 33.96
C PRO A 372 15.45 27.43 35.12
N GLY A 373 15.84 26.45 35.94
CA GLY A 373 15.02 25.94 37.04
C GLY A 373 14.03 24.85 36.64
N SER A 374 13.81 24.59 35.34
CA SER A 374 12.90 23.51 34.91
C SER A 374 13.41 22.10 35.21
N GLN A 375 14.71 21.95 35.50
CA GLN A 375 15.31 20.72 36.00
C GLN A 375 14.89 20.36 37.44
N ASP A 376 14.49 21.36 38.24
CA ASP A 376 14.13 21.19 39.67
C ASP A 376 12.60 21.12 39.90
N LEU A 377 11.80 21.14 38.82
CA LEU A 377 10.36 20.95 38.90
C LEU A 377 10.02 19.50 39.30
N PRO A 378 9.14 19.26 40.29
CA PRO A 378 8.78 17.90 40.72
C PRO A 378 8.29 17.03 39.56
N GLU A 379 8.63 15.73 39.60
CA GLU A 379 8.44 14.80 38.47
C GLU A 379 6.98 14.72 38.00
N HIS A 380 6.04 14.82 38.93
CA HIS A 380 4.59 14.73 38.67
C HIS A 380 3.98 15.97 38.00
N VAL A 381 4.69 17.11 37.92
CA VAL A 381 4.11 18.33 37.33
C VAL A 381 4.00 18.17 35.81
N ALA A 382 2.76 18.17 35.32
CA ALA A 382 2.37 17.91 33.94
C ALA A 382 1.60 19.12 33.35
N PRO A 383 1.54 19.26 32.00
CA PRO A 383 0.70 20.30 31.39
C PRO A 383 -0.78 20.13 31.79
N PRO A 384 -1.47 21.20 32.23
CA PRO A 384 -2.88 21.14 32.59
C PRO A 384 -3.77 20.56 31.46
N PRO A 385 -4.74 19.70 31.78
CA PRO A 385 -5.58 19.04 30.79
C PRO A 385 -6.52 20.02 30.07
N VAL A 386 -6.74 19.82 28.76
CA VAL A 386 -7.52 20.73 27.91
C VAL A 386 -8.64 19.98 27.18
N TYR A 387 -9.83 19.97 27.76
CA TYR A 387 -11.02 19.33 27.20
C TYR A 387 -11.66 20.15 26.09
N ASN A 388 -12.11 19.50 25.02
CA ASN A 388 -12.77 20.12 23.87
C ASN A 388 -13.58 19.09 23.06
N LYS A 389 -14.26 19.51 21.97
CA LYS A 389 -15.10 18.61 21.16
C LYS A 389 -14.38 17.39 20.52
N LYS A 390 -13.04 17.39 20.39
CA LYS A 390 -12.24 16.23 19.96
C LYS A 390 -11.71 15.39 21.13
N HIS A 391 -11.61 15.96 22.33
CA HIS A 391 -11.18 15.28 23.55
C HIS A 391 -12.18 15.62 24.68
N PRO A 392 -13.35 14.96 24.72
CA PRO A 392 -14.33 15.17 25.78
C PRO A 392 -13.82 14.63 27.11
N GLN A 393 -14.28 15.22 28.22
CA GLN A 393 -13.95 14.74 29.56
C GLN A 393 -14.66 13.41 29.83
N THR A 394 -13.89 12.36 30.15
CA THR A 394 -14.39 11.04 30.54
C THR A 394 -14.45 10.90 32.07
N VAL A 395 -15.04 9.81 32.58
CA VAL A 395 -15.13 9.55 34.04
C VAL A 395 -13.75 9.39 34.69
N ASP A 396 -12.77 8.84 33.98
CA ASP A 396 -11.38 8.69 34.44
C ASP A 396 -10.47 9.90 34.11
N SER A 397 -10.99 10.91 33.40
CA SER A 397 -10.24 12.13 33.08
C SER A 397 -10.01 12.98 34.34
N PRO A 398 -8.79 13.53 34.54
CA PRO A 398 -8.49 14.36 35.70
C PRO A 398 -9.33 15.65 35.66
N PRO A 399 -9.70 16.24 36.82
CA PRO A 399 -10.46 17.49 36.83
C PRO A 399 -9.70 18.60 36.08
N PRO A 400 -10.40 19.49 35.35
CA PRO A 400 -9.78 20.68 34.80
C PRO A 400 -9.26 21.56 35.94
N TYR A 401 -8.05 22.10 35.79
CA TYR A 401 -7.48 23.03 36.76
C TYR A 401 -8.35 24.28 36.86
N SER A 402 -8.57 24.78 38.07
CA SER A 402 -9.19 26.08 38.31
C SER A 402 -8.31 27.23 37.80
N GLU A 403 -8.91 28.42 37.62
CA GLU A 403 -8.14 29.62 37.25
C GLU A 403 -7.07 29.98 38.30
N VAL A 404 -7.29 29.62 39.57
CA VAL A 404 -6.32 29.83 40.67
C VAL A 404 -5.13 28.88 40.53
N GLU A 405 -5.36 27.57 40.37
CA GLU A 405 -4.28 26.59 40.19
C GLU A 405 -3.46 26.85 38.91
N LEU A 406 -4.13 27.31 37.84
CA LEU A 406 -3.46 27.78 36.62
C LEU A 406 -2.59 29.02 36.90
N GLN A 407 -3.11 30.00 37.64
CA GLN A 407 -2.37 31.22 37.95
C GLN A 407 -1.18 30.93 38.88
N GLU A 408 -1.34 30.07 39.89
CA GLU A 408 -0.25 29.60 40.76
C GLU A 408 0.84 28.89 39.94
N LEU A 409 0.47 27.96 39.06
CA LEU A 409 1.41 27.26 38.18
C LEU A 409 2.11 28.24 37.19
N GLU A 410 1.42 29.28 36.74
CA GLU A 410 2.01 30.35 35.93
C GLU A 410 2.86 31.37 36.72
N THR A 411 2.77 31.43 38.06
CA THR A 411 3.72 32.24 38.85
C THR A 411 5.14 31.66 38.84
N ASN A 412 5.27 30.33 38.73
CA ASN A 412 6.56 29.65 38.77
C ASN A 412 7.43 30.00 37.54
N PRO A 413 8.61 30.63 37.71
CA PRO A 413 9.41 31.12 36.58
C PRO A 413 9.98 30.00 35.68
N ALA A 414 10.06 28.76 36.19
CA ALA A 414 10.52 27.60 35.43
C ALA A 414 9.46 27.01 34.47
N VAL A 415 8.19 27.42 34.61
CA VAL A 415 7.07 26.93 33.79
C VAL A 415 6.87 27.85 32.57
N PRO A 416 6.73 27.32 31.33
CA PRO A 416 6.37 28.12 30.15
C PRO A 416 5.02 28.86 30.27
N LEU A 417 4.79 29.84 29.39
CA LEU A 417 3.54 30.62 29.35
C LEU A 417 2.83 30.49 27.98
N PRO A 418 1.54 30.12 27.93
CA PRO A 418 0.71 29.65 29.06
C PRO A 418 1.17 28.29 29.59
N ALA A 419 0.77 27.91 30.82
CA ALA A 419 1.20 26.67 31.48
C ALA A 419 0.87 25.41 30.66
N THR A 420 -0.22 25.41 29.89
CA THR A 420 -0.58 24.34 28.93
C THR A 420 0.46 24.09 27.83
N SER A 421 1.44 25.00 27.69
CA SER A 421 2.59 24.89 26.79
C SER A 421 3.83 24.27 27.44
N MET A 422 3.77 23.79 28.69
CA MET A 422 4.90 23.07 29.30
C MET A 422 5.15 21.70 28.63
N PRO A 423 6.36 21.11 28.77
CA PRO A 423 6.62 19.74 28.35
C PRO A 423 5.93 18.72 29.26
N GLU A 424 5.70 17.51 28.74
CA GLU A 424 5.17 16.37 29.49
C GLU A 424 6.18 15.85 30.53
N PRO A 425 5.75 15.09 31.56
CA PRO A 425 6.66 14.50 32.56
C PRO A 425 7.75 13.60 31.96
N PRO A 426 8.96 13.58 32.53
CA PRO A 426 10.05 12.72 32.06
C PRO A 426 9.75 11.24 32.30
N LEU A 427 9.94 10.41 31.28
CA LEU A 427 9.72 8.96 31.33
C LEU A 427 10.77 8.25 32.20
N THR A 428 11.96 8.83 32.33
CA THR A 428 13.04 8.41 33.25
C THR A 428 12.84 8.88 34.70
N GLY A 429 11.85 9.76 34.96
CA GLY A 429 11.77 10.59 36.18
C GLY A 429 12.71 11.81 36.16
N VAL A 430 13.77 11.79 35.36
CA VAL A 430 14.82 12.83 35.36
C VAL A 430 14.54 13.91 34.32
N ARG A 431 14.34 15.16 34.76
CA ARG A 431 14.18 16.32 33.86
C ARG A 431 15.51 16.75 33.22
N ALA A 432 15.47 17.27 32.00
CA ALA A 432 16.68 17.72 31.30
C ALA A 432 17.24 19.03 31.86
N ASN A 433 18.57 19.15 31.85
CA ASN A 433 19.31 20.37 32.21
C ASN A 433 18.88 21.58 31.35
N PRO A 434 18.92 22.81 31.89
CA PRO A 434 18.40 23.99 31.23
C PRO A 434 19.21 24.37 29.97
N SER A 435 18.50 24.74 28.90
CA SER A 435 19.11 25.04 27.61
C SER A 435 19.85 26.38 27.63
N ARG A 436 21.02 26.44 26.99
CA ARG A 436 21.83 27.66 26.91
C ARG A 436 21.08 28.74 26.11
N GLY A 437 20.80 29.89 26.73
CA GLY A 437 19.97 30.94 26.14
C GLY A 437 20.38 31.43 24.74
N TRP A 438 21.67 31.41 24.41
CA TRP A 438 22.18 31.80 23.08
C TRP A 438 21.66 30.92 21.94
N THR A 439 21.29 29.66 22.21
CA THR A 439 20.77 28.73 21.19
C THR A 439 19.45 29.25 20.61
N LEU A 440 18.60 29.82 21.46
CA LEU A 440 17.32 30.43 21.11
C LEU A 440 17.51 31.72 20.30
N ASP A 441 18.48 32.58 20.68
CA ASP A 441 18.84 33.75 19.86
C ASP A 441 19.29 33.31 18.46
N PHE A 442 20.20 32.34 18.38
CA PHE A 442 20.80 31.88 17.12
C PHE A 442 19.74 31.33 16.16
N ILE A 443 18.84 30.46 16.65
CA ILE A 443 17.79 29.83 15.82
C ILE A 443 16.80 30.88 15.30
N ILE A 444 16.34 31.81 16.14
CA ILE A 444 15.40 32.87 15.72
C ILE A 444 16.08 33.84 14.73
N TRP A 445 17.35 34.22 14.95
CA TRP A 445 18.10 35.03 13.99
C TRP A 445 18.34 34.30 12.66
N MET A 446 18.69 33.00 12.67
CA MET A 446 18.84 32.22 11.44
C MET A 446 17.53 32.12 10.64
N TYR A 447 16.38 31.93 11.31
CA TYR A 447 15.08 31.95 10.64
C TYR A 447 14.69 33.34 10.11
N MET A 448 15.06 34.42 10.81
CA MET A 448 14.86 35.78 10.30
C MET A 448 15.73 36.06 9.07
N TRP A 449 17.03 35.70 9.10
CA TRP A 449 17.93 35.82 7.95
C TRP A 449 17.46 34.98 6.76
N ASN A 450 16.97 33.77 6.99
CA ASN A 450 16.37 32.92 5.95
C ASN A 450 15.17 33.60 5.26
N THR A 451 14.31 34.32 6.00
CA THR A 451 13.24 35.14 5.40
C THR A 451 13.79 36.35 4.64
N ILE A 452 14.75 37.10 5.20
CA ILE A 452 15.34 38.27 4.54
C ILE A 452 15.99 37.88 3.19
N LEU A 453 16.75 36.78 3.17
CA LEU A 453 17.41 36.29 1.96
C LEU A 453 16.41 35.84 0.88
N GLN A 454 15.27 35.25 1.26
CA GLN A 454 14.21 34.88 0.30
C GLN A 454 13.42 36.10 -0.21
N ILE A 455 13.19 37.12 0.62
CA ILE A 455 12.59 38.39 0.16
C ILE A 455 13.52 39.05 -0.87
N LEU A 456 14.83 39.14 -0.57
CA LEU A 456 15.83 39.65 -1.51
C LEU A 456 15.87 38.83 -2.82
N LEU A 457 15.86 37.50 -2.73
CA LEU A 457 15.85 36.62 -3.90
C LEU A 457 14.62 36.87 -4.79
N ALA A 458 13.42 36.90 -4.19
CA ALA A 458 12.18 37.20 -4.90
C ALA A 458 12.21 38.58 -5.57
N THR A 459 12.70 39.61 -4.87
CA THR A 459 12.85 40.97 -5.43
C THR A 459 13.86 40.99 -6.59
N PHE A 460 15.01 40.32 -6.48
CA PHE A 460 15.99 40.24 -7.57
C PHE A 460 15.48 39.44 -8.78
N MET A 461 14.67 38.41 -8.57
CA MET A 461 14.07 37.64 -9.68
C MET A 461 12.93 38.38 -10.37
N TRP A 462 12.18 39.23 -9.65
CA TRP A 462 11.12 40.09 -10.20
C TRP A 462 11.67 41.35 -10.89
N ALA A 463 12.64 42.04 -10.29
CA ALA A 463 13.16 43.32 -10.79
C ALA A 463 14.10 43.19 -12.00
N TYR A 464 14.69 42.01 -12.22
CA TYR A 464 15.64 41.76 -13.32
C TYR A 464 15.17 40.61 -14.22
N ASN A 465 15.02 40.92 -15.51
CA ASN A 465 14.74 39.96 -16.58
C ASN A 465 15.97 39.05 -16.83
N ARG A 466 15.78 37.87 -17.43
CA ARG A 466 16.80 36.81 -17.59
C ARG A 466 18.13 37.27 -18.22
N PHE A 467 18.08 38.33 -19.04
CA PHE A 467 19.25 38.88 -19.73
C PHE A 467 20.04 39.92 -18.90
N THR A 468 19.41 40.55 -17.91
CA THR A 468 20.01 41.62 -17.09
C THR A 468 20.29 41.20 -15.64
N ARG A 469 19.76 40.05 -15.20
CA ARG A 469 20.00 39.48 -13.87
C ARG A 469 21.43 38.93 -13.76
N PRO A 470 22.25 39.34 -12.77
CA PRO A 470 23.57 38.76 -12.56
C PRO A 470 23.46 37.30 -12.11
N SER A 471 24.07 36.38 -12.86
CA SER A 471 23.92 34.92 -12.66
C SER A 471 24.36 34.43 -11.27
N TRP A 472 25.36 35.07 -10.66
CA TRP A 472 25.87 34.71 -9.33
C TRP A 472 24.92 35.08 -8.19
N VAL A 473 24.07 36.11 -8.34
CA VAL A 473 23.22 36.64 -7.26
C VAL A 473 22.16 35.62 -6.85
N VAL A 474 21.51 34.98 -7.83
CA VAL A 474 20.49 33.93 -7.60
C VAL A 474 21.12 32.74 -6.85
N GLY A 475 22.23 32.22 -7.35
CA GLY A 475 22.95 31.10 -6.72
C GLY A 475 23.42 31.41 -5.30
N LEU A 476 23.95 32.62 -5.06
CA LEU A 476 24.40 33.04 -3.73
C LEU A 476 23.23 33.15 -2.75
N LEU A 477 22.14 33.83 -3.12
CA LEU A 477 20.99 34.03 -2.23
C LEU A 477 20.28 32.71 -1.89
N ILE A 478 20.14 31.79 -2.86
CA ILE A 478 19.64 30.43 -2.61
C ILE A 478 20.58 29.69 -1.65
N THR A 479 21.89 29.73 -1.88
CA THR A 479 22.88 29.03 -1.03
C THR A 479 22.88 29.54 0.41
N LEU A 480 22.87 30.86 0.62
CA LEU A 480 22.78 31.46 1.96
C LEU A 480 21.44 31.16 2.63
N GLY A 481 20.34 31.15 1.86
CA GLY A 481 19.02 30.73 2.32
C GLY A 481 19.02 29.28 2.82
N CYS A 482 19.60 28.34 2.06
CA CYS A 482 19.74 26.95 2.47
C CYS A 482 20.62 26.78 3.72
N LEU A 483 21.80 27.43 3.75
CA LEU A 483 22.75 27.33 4.87
C LEU A 483 22.16 27.83 6.20
N THR A 484 21.46 28.97 6.20
CA THR A 484 20.76 29.50 7.40
C THR A 484 19.70 28.53 7.92
N GLY A 485 18.96 27.85 7.04
CA GLY A 485 18.01 26.80 7.43
C GLY A 485 18.70 25.55 8.01
N ILE A 486 19.80 25.12 7.39
CA ILE A 486 20.58 23.93 7.81
C ILE A 486 21.20 24.13 9.19
N PHE A 487 21.89 25.26 9.43
CA PHE A 487 22.55 25.50 10.72
C PHE A 487 21.56 25.60 11.90
N ALA A 488 20.39 26.20 11.67
CA ALA A 488 19.31 26.21 12.67
C ALA A 488 18.81 24.78 12.96
N GLY A 489 18.54 23.97 11.94
CA GLY A 489 18.09 22.59 12.09
C GLY A 489 19.09 21.69 12.83
N ILE A 490 20.39 21.85 12.55
CA ILE A 490 21.46 21.11 13.25
C ILE A 490 21.50 21.45 14.74
N LEU A 491 21.37 22.73 15.12
CA LEU A 491 21.40 23.12 16.53
C LEU A 491 20.16 22.62 17.30
N VAL A 492 18.97 22.73 16.68
CA VAL A 492 17.73 22.16 17.24
C VAL A 492 17.86 20.66 17.47
N PHE A 493 18.40 19.92 16.49
CA PHE A 493 18.62 18.48 16.61
C PHE A 493 19.60 18.12 17.73
N ILE A 494 20.70 18.86 17.87
CA ILE A 494 21.70 18.62 18.92
C ILE A 494 21.13 18.85 20.33
N GLU A 495 20.39 19.94 20.56
CA GLU A 495 19.77 20.18 21.87
C GLU A 495 18.61 19.19 22.14
N GLY A 496 17.76 18.92 21.15
CA GLY A 496 16.66 17.94 21.26
C GLY A 496 17.15 16.53 21.60
N LYS A 497 18.30 16.12 21.06
CA LYS A 497 18.94 14.84 21.40
C LYS A 497 19.41 14.78 22.86
N LYS A 498 19.87 15.89 23.45
CA LYS A 498 20.24 15.94 24.89
C LYS A 498 19.00 15.78 25.77
N VAL A 499 17.90 16.44 25.41
CA VAL A 499 16.61 16.34 26.12
C VAL A 499 16.10 14.90 26.10
N LYS A 500 16.00 14.26 24.92
CA LYS A 500 15.61 12.84 24.78
C LYS A 500 16.50 11.87 25.58
N ALA A 501 17.79 12.18 25.72
CA ALA A 501 18.74 11.35 26.46
C ALA A 501 18.62 11.46 27.99
N ALA A 502 18.04 12.55 28.51
CA ALA A 502 17.79 12.75 29.93
C ALA A 502 16.37 12.33 30.34
N GLU A 503 15.36 12.81 29.59
CA GLU A 503 13.93 12.65 29.91
C GLU A 503 13.32 11.34 29.40
N GLY A 504 14.09 10.57 28.63
CA GLY A 504 13.65 9.30 28.05
C GLY A 504 12.87 9.44 26.74
N ILE A 505 12.44 8.30 26.21
CA ILE A 505 11.72 8.18 24.93
C ILE A 505 10.61 7.12 25.09
N PRO A 506 9.40 7.31 24.51
CA PRO A 506 8.28 6.38 24.69
C PRO A 506 8.63 4.93 24.28
N VAL A 507 8.23 3.98 25.13
CA VAL A 507 8.33 2.53 24.91
C VAL A 507 6.91 1.96 24.84
N HIS A 508 6.70 0.95 24.00
CA HIS A 508 5.38 0.35 23.78
C HIS A 508 5.16 -0.87 24.69
N GLU A 509 3.90 -1.23 24.96
CA GLU A 509 3.56 -2.16 26.06
C GLU A 509 4.00 -3.61 25.81
N TYR A 510 4.36 -3.97 24.57
CA TYR A 510 4.82 -5.32 24.18
C TYR A 510 6.32 -5.60 24.39
N ASP A 511 7.16 -4.59 24.69
CA ASP A 511 8.60 -4.80 24.95
C ASP A 511 8.93 -5.11 26.43
N VAL A 512 7.91 -5.34 27.28
CA VAL A 512 8.08 -5.52 28.73
C VAL A 512 7.31 -6.73 29.26
N LEU A 513 7.99 -7.89 29.31
CA LEU A 513 7.93 -8.88 30.40
C LEU A 513 8.82 -10.09 30.05
N GLU A 514 10.07 -10.08 30.54
CA GLU A 514 10.93 -11.26 30.58
C GLU A 514 11.33 -11.47 32.05
N SER A 515 11.17 -12.68 32.58
CA SER A 515 11.26 -12.91 34.03
C SER A 515 12.71 -12.90 34.53
N ILE A 516 12.88 -12.62 35.83
CA ILE A 516 14.20 -12.64 36.48
C ILE A 516 14.85 -14.02 36.34
N GLU A 517 14.07 -15.10 36.39
CA GLU A 517 14.55 -16.47 36.15
C GLU A 517 15.00 -16.68 34.70
N GLN A 518 14.29 -16.14 33.70
CA GLN A 518 14.68 -16.16 32.28
C GLN A 518 15.93 -15.32 31.99
N TYR A 519 16.25 -14.33 32.83
CA TYR A 519 17.54 -13.64 32.80
C TYR A 519 18.66 -14.53 33.38
N HIS A 520 18.47 -15.10 34.58
CA HIS A 520 19.49 -15.94 35.22
C HIS A 520 19.78 -17.25 34.45
N GLU A 521 18.75 -17.90 33.89
CA GLU A 521 18.91 -19.07 33.01
C GLU A 521 19.78 -18.75 31.79
N ARG A 522 19.50 -17.64 31.09
CA ARG A 522 20.33 -17.24 29.94
C ARG A 522 21.72 -16.84 30.37
N LYS A 523 21.88 -16.11 31.47
CA LYS A 523 23.20 -15.74 31.98
C LYS A 523 24.05 -16.97 32.28
N GLN A 524 23.51 -17.99 32.96
CA GLN A 524 24.21 -19.28 33.15
C GLN A 524 24.48 -19.99 31.81
N LYS A 525 23.51 -20.06 30.89
CA LYS A 525 23.69 -20.66 29.56
C LYS A 525 24.63 -19.85 28.65
N GLU A 526 24.89 -18.58 28.94
CA GLU A 526 25.86 -17.71 28.28
C GLU A 526 27.24 -17.78 28.93
N ASP A 527 27.34 -17.86 30.26
CA ASP A 527 28.59 -18.04 31.01
C ASP A 527 29.20 -19.44 30.77
N GLU A 528 28.38 -20.50 30.76
CA GLU A 528 28.79 -21.84 30.29
C GLU A 528 29.25 -21.80 28.83
N LYS A 529 28.51 -21.08 27.96
CA LYS A 529 28.92 -20.90 26.58
C LYS A 529 30.21 -20.10 26.50
N LEU A 530 30.44 -19.11 27.36
CA LEU A 530 31.67 -18.32 27.42
C LEU A 530 32.85 -19.21 27.80
N GLN A 531 32.78 -20.02 28.86
CA GLN A 531 33.89 -20.92 29.23
C GLN A 531 34.16 -21.99 28.15
N LYS A 532 33.12 -22.58 27.56
CA LYS A 532 33.26 -23.50 26.40
C LYS A 532 33.76 -22.76 25.14
N LYS A 533 33.42 -21.48 24.97
CA LYS A 533 33.82 -20.63 23.83
C LYS A 533 35.21 -20.05 24.02
N GLU A 534 35.72 -19.83 25.23
CA GLU A 534 37.09 -19.39 25.55
C GLU A 534 38.08 -20.55 25.39
N SER A 535 37.75 -21.71 25.97
CA SER A 535 38.54 -22.94 25.76
C SER A 535 38.53 -23.39 24.30
N HIS A 536 37.42 -23.21 23.57
CA HIS A 536 37.45 -23.31 22.12
C HIS A 536 38.14 -22.12 21.44
N LEU A 537 38.07 -20.87 21.90
CA LEU A 537 38.71 -19.70 21.28
C LEU A 537 40.24 -19.88 21.30
N ALA A 538 40.86 -20.25 22.41
CA ALA A 538 42.31 -20.49 22.43
C ALA A 538 42.79 -21.49 21.35
N LYS A 539 42.00 -22.55 21.08
CA LYS A 539 42.26 -23.54 20.00
C LYS A 539 41.66 -23.18 18.64
N LYS A 540 40.71 -22.25 18.58
CA LYS A 540 39.99 -21.82 17.37
C LYS A 540 40.64 -20.57 16.82
N GLU A 541 40.87 -19.50 17.56
CA GLU A 541 41.58 -18.28 17.17
C GLU A 541 42.93 -18.56 16.49
N SER A 542 43.76 -19.48 16.99
CA SER A 542 44.99 -19.88 16.28
C SER A 542 44.73 -20.48 14.87
N ARG A 543 43.61 -21.19 14.69
CA ARG A 543 43.13 -21.75 13.41
C ARG A 543 42.15 -20.84 12.64
N HIS A 544 41.64 -19.79 13.27
CA HIS A 544 40.47 -19.02 12.83
C HIS A 544 40.83 -17.55 12.61
N ALA A 545 41.80 -16.95 13.31
CA ALA A 545 42.49 -15.75 12.84
C ALA A 545 43.10 -16.03 11.46
N ARG A 546 43.84 -17.14 11.31
CA ARG A 546 44.38 -17.64 10.03
C ARG A 546 43.32 -17.95 8.95
N LYS A 547 42.02 -17.96 9.29
CA LYS A 547 40.89 -18.22 8.36
C LYS A 547 39.95 -17.02 8.18
N VAL A 548 39.82 -16.16 9.19
CA VAL A 548 39.03 -14.92 9.24
C VAL A 548 39.82 -13.78 8.63
N GLU A 549 41.13 -13.69 8.87
CA GLU A 549 41.99 -12.78 8.10
C GLU A 549 41.91 -13.08 6.59
N ARG A 550 41.65 -14.35 6.22
CA ARG A 550 41.42 -14.79 4.84
C ARG A 550 39.99 -14.57 4.32
N THR A 551 38.98 -14.24 5.15
CA THR A 551 37.60 -13.95 4.71
C THR A 551 37.11 -12.53 5.01
N GLU A 552 37.70 -11.81 5.96
CA GLU A 552 37.40 -10.39 6.19
C GLU A 552 38.24 -9.47 5.30
N LYS A 553 39.47 -9.87 4.92
CA LYS A 553 40.16 -9.28 3.76
C LYS A 553 39.43 -9.53 2.43
N VAL A 554 38.42 -10.42 2.40
CA VAL A 554 37.51 -10.60 1.25
C VAL A 554 36.28 -9.71 1.34
N LYS A 555 35.80 -9.35 2.54
CA LYS A 555 34.66 -8.42 2.71
C LYS A 555 34.98 -6.94 2.38
N GLY A 556 36.25 -6.63 2.12
CA GLY A 556 36.67 -5.36 1.51
C GLY A 556 36.95 -5.44 -0.01
N GLN A 557 36.64 -6.56 -0.69
CA GLN A 557 37.00 -6.72 -2.09
C GLN A 557 36.08 -5.97 -3.05
N ASN A 558 36.74 -5.32 -4.00
CA ASN A 558 36.22 -4.81 -5.26
C ASN A 558 34.95 -5.51 -5.74
N TRP A 559 33.82 -4.80 -5.71
CA TRP A 559 32.81 -4.96 -6.75
C TRP A 559 33.53 -4.73 -8.08
N LEU A 560 33.58 -5.75 -8.93
CA LEU A 560 34.17 -5.60 -10.26
C LEU A 560 33.41 -4.48 -10.97
N ARG A 561 34.12 -3.45 -11.44
CA ARG A 561 33.51 -2.41 -12.31
C ARG A 561 33.03 -2.99 -13.63
N GLU A 562 33.63 -4.10 -14.06
CA GLU A 562 33.42 -4.74 -15.35
C GLU A 562 33.07 -6.24 -15.17
N PRO A 563 32.01 -6.58 -14.40
CA PRO A 563 31.69 -7.97 -14.06
C PRO A 563 31.29 -8.79 -15.29
N TRP A 564 30.84 -8.12 -16.37
CA TRP A 564 30.53 -8.74 -17.67
C TRP A 564 31.72 -9.52 -18.24
N LYS A 565 32.97 -9.11 -17.97
CA LYS A 565 34.19 -9.79 -18.42
C LYS A 565 34.34 -11.25 -17.91
N LYS A 566 33.56 -11.66 -16.90
CA LYS A 566 33.50 -13.05 -16.43
C LYS A 566 32.67 -13.96 -17.34
N TYR A 567 31.68 -13.40 -18.02
CA TYR A 567 30.68 -14.16 -18.78
C TYR A 567 31.10 -14.15 -20.25
N ARG A 568 31.26 -15.33 -20.84
CA ARG A 568 31.58 -15.47 -22.26
C ARG A 568 30.29 -15.28 -23.07
N GLN A 569 30.41 -14.69 -24.25
CA GLN A 569 29.31 -14.68 -25.22
C GLN A 569 29.07 -16.12 -25.69
N PHE A 570 27.82 -16.58 -25.66
CA PHE A 570 27.43 -17.85 -26.26
C PHE A 570 27.74 -17.83 -27.77
N LYS A 571 28.32 -18.90 -28.31
CA LYS A 571 28.68 -19.00 -29.74
C LYS A 571 27.55 -19.72 -30.49
N PRO A 572 26.75 -19.03 -31.32
CA PRO A 572 25.69 -19.70 -32.08
C PRO A 572 26.24 -20.68 -33.12
N LEU A 573 25.41 -21.65 -33.51
CA LEU A 573 25.68 -22.50 -34.66
C LEU A 573 25.68 -21.66 -35.96
N ASN A 574 26.64 -21.92 -36.84
CA ASN A 574 26.64 -21.35 -38.18
C ASN A 574 25.71 -22.15 -39.09
N LEU A 575 24.40 -21.98 -38.91
CA LEU A 575 23.36 -22.58 -39.74
C LEU A 575 22.79 -21.51 -40.69
N PRO A 576 23.41 -21.29 -41.88
CA PRO A 576 22.97 -20.25 -42.82
C PRO A 576 21.66 -20.61 -43.53
N ASN A 577 21.45 -21.92 -43.79
CA ASN A 577 20.29 -22.45 -44.51
C ASN A 577 19.20 -22.96 -43.55
N ARG A 578 19.04 -22.32 -42.39
CA ARG A 578 18.01 -22.65 -41.39
C ARG A 578 16.60 -22.61 -42.00
N GLN A 579 15.75 -23.58 -41.66
CA GLN A 579 14.39 -23.72 -42.21
C GLN A 579 13.30 -23.34 -41.22
N TRP A 580 13.55 -23.40 -39.90
CA TRP A 580 12.58 -23.05 -38.86
C TRP A 580 11.92 -21.66 -39.00
N PRO A 581 12.58 -20.58 -39.48
CA PRO A 581 11.93 -19.27 -39.60
C PRO A 581 10.88 -19.17 -40.71
N SER A 582 10.78 -20.20 -41.56
CA SER A 582 9.86 -20.27 -42.70
C SER A 582 8.71 -21.26 -42.49
N LYS A 583 8.53 -21.74 -41.25
CA LYS A 583 7.50 -22.70 -40.85
C LYS A 583 6.55 -22.08 -39.82
N THR A 584 5.42 -22.74 -39.62
CA THR A 584 4.39 -22.38 -38.63
C THR A 584 3.99 -23.65 -37.86
N ASN A 585 3.59 -23.51 -36.60
CA ASN A 585 3.03 -24.62 -35.84
C ASN A 585 1.55 -24.76 -36.20
N ASP A 586 1.22 -25.76 -37.01
CA ASP A 586 -0.11 -26.01 -37.62
C ASP A 586 -0.88 -27.18 -36.96
N LYS A 587 -0.27 -27.81 -35.97
CA LYS A 587 -0.77 -28.96 -35.19
C LYS A 587 -0.19 -28.92 -33.76
N PRO A 588 -0.81 -29.58 -32.77
CA PRO A 588 -0.20 -29.75 -31.46
C PRO A 588 1.06 -30.65 -31.51
N PRO A 589 2.03 -30.43 -30.60
CA PRO A 589 3.05 -31.43 -30.28
C PRO A 589 2.45 -32.53 -29.38
N ARG A 590 3.19 -33.63 -29.19
CA ARG A 590 2.95 -34.49 -28.03
C ARG A 590 3.25 -33.70 -26.75
N TRP A 591 2.33 -33.69 -25.79
CA TRP A 591 2.54 -33.03 -24.52
C TRP A 591 2.99 -34.02 -23.44
N LEU A 592 4.00 -33.64 -22.65
CA LEU A 592 4.22 -34.20 -21.32
C LEU A 592 4.12 -33.12 -20.24
N ALA A 593 3.39 -33.44 -19.18
CA ALA A 593 3.33 -32.66 -17.95
C ALA A 593 4.28 -33.25 -16.89
N THR A 594 5.23 -32.46 -16.38
CA THR A 594 6.19 -32.84 -15.32
C THR A 594 5.89 -32.15 -13.97
N ASP A 595 4.67 -31.63 -13.78
CA ASP A 595 4.24 -30.95 -12.55
C ASP A 595 4.44 -31.79 -11.28
N LEU A 596 4.29 -33.10 -11.39
CA LEU A 596 4.42 -34.06 -10.28
C LEU A 596 5.87 -34.46 -9.97
N ARG A 597 6.82 -34.15 -10.88
CA ARG A 597 8.25 -34.45 -10.74
C ARG A 597 9.09 -33.15 -10.73
N ASP A 598 9.29 -32.49 -11.87
CA ASP A 598 10.09 -31.25 -11.90
C ASP A 598 9.39 -30.09 -11.19
N GLY A 599 8.08 -29.94 -11.41
CA GLY A 599 7.28 -28.93 -10.72
C GLY A 599 7.15 -29.18 -9.21
N ASN A 600 7.25 -30.43 -8.76
CA ASN A 600 7.11 -30.78 -7.35
C ASN A 600 8.45 -30.65 -6.59
N GLN A 601 9.58 -30.96 -7.21
CA GLN A 601 10.89 -30.87 -6.54
C GLN A 601 11.34 -29.42 -6.27
N SER A 602 10.83 -28.45 -7.02
CA SER A 602 11.12 -27.01 -6.85
C SER A 602 10.28 -26.32 -5.76
N LEU A 603 9.35 -27.03 -5.12
CA LEU A 603 8.49 -26.48 -4.08
C LEU A 603 9.21 -26.42 -2.72
N VAL A 604 9.02 -25.33 -1.98
CA VAL A 604 9.52 -25.19 -0.60
C VAL A 604 8.87 -26.23 0.32
N ASP A 605 7.57 -26.43 0.14
CA ASP A 605 6.78 -27.48 0.79
C ASP A 605 6.19 -28.37 -0.33
N PRO A 606 6.78 -29.54 -0.64
CA PRO A 606 6.29 -30.44 -1.69
C PRO A 606 4.83 -30.88 -1.54
N MET A 607 4.26 -31.41 -2.63
CA MET A 607 2.91 -31.99 -2.63
C MET A 607 2.88 -33.29 -1.80
N ASP A 608 1.85 -33.47 -0.99
CA ASP A 608 1.53 -34.77 -0.39
C ASP A 608 0.90 -35.74 -1.40
N GLY A 609 0.64 -36.98 -0.98
CA GLY A 609 0.07 -38.03 -1.85
C GLY A 609 -1.35 -37.75 -2.35
N GLU A 610 -2.17 -37.03 -1.57
CA GLU A 610 -3.52 -36.64 -2.01
C GLU A 610 -3.45 -35.46 -2.98
N GLN A 611 -2.60 -34.47 -2.71
CA GLN A 611 -2.31 -33.36 -3.63
C GLN A 611 -1.77 -33.90 -4.97
N LYS A 612 -0.79 -34.81 -4.95
CA LYS A 612 -0.29 -35.47 -6.17
C LYS A 612 -1.38 -36.24 -6.91
N LEU A 613 -2.23 -37.01 -6.22
CA LEU A 613 -3.33 -37.76 -6.86
C LEU A 613 -4.39 -36.83 -7.47
N ARG A 614 -4.69 -35.71 -6.80
CA ARG A 614 -5.62 -34.67 -7.26
C ARG A 614 -5.11 -33.96 -8.51
N PHE A 615 -3.83 -33.61 -8.53
CA PHE A 615 -3.16 -32.99 -9.68
C PHE A 615 -3.04 -33.97 -10.86
N PHE A 616 -2.67 -35.23 -10.61
CA PHE A 616 -2.66 -36.29 -11.63
C PHE A 616 -4.02 -36.46 -12.31
N LYS A 617 -5.11 -36.54 -11.53
CA LYS A 617 -6.47 -36.64 -12.06
C LYS A 617 -6.87 -35.41 -12.88
N MET A 618 -6.45 -34.22 -12.48
CA MET A 618 -6.64 -33.01 -13.29
C MET A 618 -5.88 -33.10 -14.62
N LEU A 619 -4.60 -33.49 -14.64
CA LEU A 619 -3.84 -33.64 -15.89
C LEU A 619 -4.50 -34.64 -16.85
N VAL A 620 -5.01 -35.76 -16.32
CA VAL A 620 -5.81 -36.73 -17.09
C VAL A 620 -7.11 -36.12 -17.62
N GLU A 621 -7.83 -35.36 -16.80
CA GLU A 621 -9.08 -34.67 -17.19
C GLU A 621 -8.85 -33.60 -18.27
N LEU A 622 -7.74 -32.85 -18.19
CA LEU A 622 -7.33 -31.87 -19.19
C LEU A 622 -6.93 -32.51 -20.53
N GLY A 623 -6.62 -33.82 -20.55
CA GLY A 623 -6.31 -34.58 -21.76
C GLY A 623 -4.85 -35.04 -21.91
N TYR A 624 -3.95 -34.74 -20.97
CA TYR A 624 -2.52 -35.12 -21.07
C TYR A 624 -2.34 -36.65 -21.13
N LYS A 625 -1.59 -37.12 -22.13
CA LYS A 625 -1.35 -38.56 -22.39
C LYS A 625 0.00 -39.07 -21.93
N GLU A 626 0.91 -38.18 -21.58
CA GLU A 626 2.22 -38.51 -21.02
C GLU A 626 2.42 -37.63 -19.77
N ILE A 627 2.68 -38.25 -18.62
CA ILE A 627 2.75 -37.54 -17.33
C ILE A 627 3.96 -38.06 -16.56
N GLU A 628 4.90 -37.18 -16.20
CA GLU A 628 6.05 -37.55 -15.37
C GLU A 628 5.70 -37.43 -13.89
N VAL A 629 5.42 -38.59 -13.27
CA VAL A 629 4.74 -38.67 -11.97
C VAL A 629 5.68 -38.60 -10.76
N SER A 630 6.95 -38.98 -10.94
CA SER A 630 7.87 -39.18 -9.81
C SER A 630 9.35 -39.35 -10.19
N PHE A 631 10.22 -39.26 -9.19
CA PHE A 631 11.61 -39.72 -9.20
C PHE A 631 11.78 -40.85 -8.14
N PRO A 632 11.32 -42.07 -8.44
CA PRO A 632 11.02 -43.11 -7.43
C PRO A 632 12.27 -43.83 -6.89
N SER A 633 13.42 -43.68 -7.55
CA SER A 633 14.71 -44.13 -7.03
C SER A 633 15.37 -43.13 -6.07
N ALA A 634 14.95 -41.86 -6.07
CA ALA A 634 15.46 -40.83 -5.16
C ALA A 634 14.61 -40.63 -3.89
N SER A 635 13.31 -40.94 -3.93
CA SER A 635 12.37 -40.74 -2.81
C SER A 635 11.43 -41.93 -2.61
N GLN A 636 11.20 -42.30 -1.35
CA GLN A 636 10.25 -43.38 -1.00
C GLN A 636 8.81 -42.95 -1.24
N THR A 637 8.43 -41.71 -0.90
CA THR A 637 7.09 -41.14 -1.19
C THR A 637 6.77 -41.18 -2.68
N ASP A 638 7.76 -40.95 -3.52
CA ASP A 638 7.64 -40.98 -4.98
C ASP A 638 7.53 -42.41 -5.53
N TYR A 639 8.25 -43.37 -4.94
CA TYR A 639 8.06 -44.80 -5.20
C TYR A 639 6.66 -45.26 -4.83
N ASP A 640 6.19 -44.90 -3.62
CA ASP A 640 4.89 -45.31 -3.08
C ASP A 640 3.74 -44.66 -3.84
N PHE A 641 3.89 -43.40 -4.28
CA PHE A 641 2.92 -42.74 -5.17
C PHE A 641 2.85 -43.44 -6.54
N THR A 642 4.00 -43.82 -7.12
CA THR A 642 4.04 -44.56 -8.40
C THR A 642 3.36 -45.92 -8.26
N ARG A 643 3.64 -46.67 -7.18
CA ARG A 643 2.91 -47.89 -6.84
C ARG A 643 1.42 -47.63 -6.69
N HIS A 644 1.01 -46.58 -5.97
CA HIS A 644 -0.41 -46.27 -5.80
C HIS A 644 -1.13 -46.02 -7.13
N LEU A 645 -0.50 -45.36 -8.10
CA LEU A 645 -1.06 -45.19 -9.45
C LEU A 645 -1.18 -46.52 -10.23
N VAL A 646 -0.17 -47.39 -10.13
CA VAL A 646 -0.14 -48.69 -10.83
C VAL A 646 -1.06 -49.74 -10.21
N ASP A 647 -1.05 -49.84 -8.88
CA ASP A 647 -1.75 -50.88 -8.11
C ASP A 647 -3.24 -50.57 -7.87
N THR A 648 -3.70 -49.34 -8.13
CA THR A 648 -5.11 -48.94 -7.93
C THR A 648 -5.91 -48.98 -9.24
N PRO A 649 -6.83 -49.93 -9.45
CA PRO A 649 -7.53 -50.09 -10.73
C PRO A 649 -8.33 -48.85 -11.13
N GLY A 650 -8.20 -48.43 -12.39
CA GLY A 650 -8.97 -47.34 -12.98
C GLY A 650 -8.51 -45.92 -12.60
N VAL A 651 -7.40 -45.76 -11.87
CA VAL A 651 -6.80 -44.44 -11.61
C VAL A 651 -6.05 -43.91 -12.83
N VAL A 652 -5.36 -44.79 -13.57
CA VAL A 652 -4.61 -44.47 -14.79
C VAL A 652 -5.39 -45.02 -16.00
N PRO A 653 -5.79 -44.18 -16.97
CA PRO A 653 -6.43 -44.64 -18.20
C PRO A 653 -5.50 -45.44 -19.12
N ASP A 654 -6.10 -46.29 -19.95
CA ASP A 654 -5.40 -47.21 -20.88
C ASP A 654 -4.60 -46.50 -21.99
N ASP A 655 -4.82 -45.20 -22.21
CA ASP A 655 -4.14 -44.35 -23.19
C ASP A 655 -3.09 -43.40 -22.58
N VAL A 656 -2.83 -43.47 -21.27
CA VAL A 656 -1.88 -42.60 -20.55
C VAL A 656 -0.59 -43.36 -20.22
N TYR A 657 0.57 -42.80 -20.60
CA TYR A 657 1.89 -43.28 -20.19
C TYR A 657 2.32 -42.62 -18.88
N LEU A 658 2.74 -43.44 -17.91
CA LEU A 658 3.45 -42.96 -16.72
C LEU A 658 4.94 -42.81 -17.04
N GLN A 659 5.47 -41.59 -16.97
CA GLN A 659 6.92 -41.33 -17.04
C GLN A 659 7.53 -41.23 -15.64
N VAL A 660 8.74 -41.77 -15.48
CA VAL A 660 9.51 -41.69 -14.23
C VAL A 660 10.99 -41.47 -14.51
N LEU A 661 11.62 -40.63 -13.68
CA LEU A 661 13.03 -40.25 -13.82
C LEU A 661 13.98 -41.25 -13.15
N SER A 662 15.15 -41.47 -13.75
CA SER A 662 16.32 -42.06 -13.10
C SER A 662 17.63 -41.51 -13.68
N PRO A 663 18.69 -41.32 -12.88
CA PRO A 663 20.03 -41.10 -13.41
C PRO A 663 20.57 -42.37 -14.08
N CYS A 664 21.62 -42.22 -14.90
CA CYS A 664 22.42 -43.34 -15.41
C CYS A 664 23.21 -44.06 -14.29
N ARG A 665 22.50 -44.86 -13.48
CA ARG A 665 23.01 -45.70 -12.38
C ARG A 665 22.18 -46.97 -12.23
N GLU A 666 22.79 -48.15 -12.32
CA GLU A 666 22.09 -49.44 -12.36
C GLU A 666 21.19 -49.68 -11.13
N ASP A 667 21.63 -49.27 -9.94
CA ASP A 667 20.87 -49.38 -8.69
C ASP A 667 19.63 -48.46 -8.64
N PHE A 668 19.70 -47.30 -9.30
CA PHE A 668 18.55 -46.39 -9.44
C PHE A 668 17.62 -46.85 -10.57
N ILE A 669 18.17 -47.27 -11.71
CA ILE A 669 17.42 -47.75 -12.87
C ILE A 669 16.55 -48.95 -12.49
N ARG A 670 17.11 -49.95 -11.78
CA ARG A 670 16.34 -51.12 -11.30
C ARG A 670 15.16 -50.70 -10.43
N ARG A 671 15.40 -49.87 -9.41
CA ARG A 671 14.35 -49.39 -8.50
C ARG A 671 13.29 -48.54 -9.22
N THR A 672 13.68 -47.76 -10.23
CA THR A 672 12.72 -47.01 -11.05
C THR A 672 11.84 -47.94 -11.90
N VAL A 673 12.40 -49.01 -12.49
CA VAL A 673 11.61 -50.05 -13.20
C VAL A 673 10.72 -50.86 -12.25
N ASP A 674 11.20 -51.19 -11.05
CA ASP A 674 10.41 -51.86 -10.01
C ASP A 674 9.14 -51.06 -9.67
N SER A 675 9.25 -49.73 -9.58
CA SER A 675 8.12 -48.84 -9.28
C SER A 675 7.01 -48.91 -10.34
N LEU A 676 7.34 -49.19 -11.61
CA LEU A 676 6.41 -49.27 -12.74
C LEU A 676 5.88 -50.69 -13.02
N THR A 677 6.39 -51.73 -12.37
CA THR A 677 6.04 -53.13 -12.69
C THR A 677 4.53 -53.36 -12.57
N GLY A 678 3.86 -53.70 -13.68
CA GLY A 678 2.40 -53.85 -13.78
C GLY A 678 1.65 -52.66 -14.39
N ALA A 679 2.32 -51.56 -14.75
CA ALA A 679 1.72 -50.47 -15.53
C ALA A 679 1.34 -50.95 -16.95
N LYS A 680 0.27 -50.43 -17.55
CA LYS A 680 -0.08 -50.75 -18.95
C LYS A 680 0.87 -50.10 -19.95
N LYS A 681 1.23 -48.84 -19.69
CA LYS A 681 2.03 -47.96 -20.54
C LYS A 681 3.00 -47.17 -19.67
N ALA A 682 4.28 -47.19 -20.01
CA ALA A 682 5.31 -46.55 -19.21
C ALA A 682 6.44 -45.95 -20.05
N ILE A 683 7.01 -44.84 -19.58
CA ILE A 683 8.22 -44.23 -20.14
C ILE A 683 9.31 -44.24 -19.07
N LEU A 684 10.42 -44.93 -19.34
CA LEU A 684 11.62 -44.85 -18.51
C LEU A 684 12.50 -43.70 -19.01
N HIS A 685 12.57 -42.61 -18.24
CA HIS A 685 13.42 -41.46 -18.56
C HIS A 685 14.76 -41.58 -17.85
N LEU A 686 15.83 -41.82 -18.62
CA LEU A 686 17.21 -41.76 -18.14
C LEU A 686 17.92 -40.47 -18.55
N TYR A 687 18.68 -39.89 -17.63
CA TYR A 687 19.47 -38.69 -17.90
C TYR A 687 20.95 -38.82 -17.51
N LEU A 688 21.80 -38.13 -18.26
CA LEU A 688 23.21 -37.94 -17.98
C LEU A 688 23.63 -36.51 -18.40
N ALA A 689 24.33 -35.80 -17.53
CA ALA A 689 24.81 -34.44 -17.81
C ALA A 689 25.95 -34.44 -18.85
N THR A 690 25.74 -33.81 -20.00
CA THR A 690 26.65 -33.89 -21.16
C THR A 690 27.47 -32.63 -21.44
N SER A 691 27.20 -31.50 -20.77
CA SER A 691 27.94 -30.25 -21.00
C SER A 691 29.42 -30.34 -20.62
N GLU A 692 30.30 -29.59 -21.30
CA GLU A 692 31.73 -29.54 -20.98
C GLU A 692 31.97 -29.12 -19.52
N CYS A 693 31.12 -28.21 -19.03
CA CYS A 693 31.10 -27.74 -17.65
C CYS A 693 30.89 -28.90 -16.66
N PHE A 694 29.81 -29.69 -16.82
CA PHE A 694 29.48 -30.78 -15.89
C PHE A 694 30.47 -31.94 -16.01
N ARG A 695 30.78 -32.39 -17.24
CA ARG A 695 31.76 -33.48 -17.46
C ARG A 695 33.10 -33.19 -16.79
N ARG A 696 33.64 -31.97 -16.96
CA ARG A 696 34.96 -31.58 -16.43
C ARG A 696 34.97 -31.21 -14.94
N ILE A 697 33.88 -30.68 -14.38
CA ILE A 697 33.86 -30.16 -13.00
C ILE A 697 33.15 -31.09 -12.01
N VAL A 698 32.08 -31.76 -12.43
CA VAL A 698 31.24 -32.61 -11.56
C VAL A 698 31.66 -34.07 -11.63
N PHE A 699 31.85 -34.62 -12.84
CA PHE A 699 32.11 -36.05 -13.04
C PHE A 699 33.59 -36.39 -13.24
N GLY A 700 34.40 -35.46 -13.74
CA GLY A 700 35.80 -35.70 -14.09
C GLY A 700 35.98 -36.59 -15.33
N MET A 701 34.96 -36.71 -16.18
CA MET A 701 34.91 -37.64 -17.31
C MET A 701 35.21 -36.97 -18.65
N SER A 702 35.77 -37.75 -19.57
CA SER A 702 35.84 -37.44 -21.00
C SER A 702 34.49 -37.66 -21.71
N GLU A 703 34.43 -37.27 -22.99
CA GLU A 703 33.26 -37.56 -23.85
C GLU A 703 33.03 -39.06 -24.04
N ASP A 704 34.10 -39.83 -24.26
CA ASP A 704 34.00 -41.25 -24.57
C ASP A 704 33.63 -42.09 -23.32
N GLU A 705 34.10 -41.69 -22.14
CA GLU A 705 33.65 -42.27 -20.86
C GLU A 705 32.17 -41.96 -20.58
N SER A 706 31.74 -40.72 -20.87
CA SER A 706 30.33 -40.31 -20.72
C SER A 706 29.41 -41.09 -21.67
N LEU A 707 29.85 -41.27 -22.92
CA LEU A 707 29.14 -42.07 -23.93
C LEU A 707 29.10 -43.55 -23.54
N ALA A 708 30.22 -44.12 -23.08
CA ALA A 708 30.26 -45.50 -22.61
C ALA A 708 29.33 -45.76 -21.41
N LEU A 709 29.21 -44.78 -20.49
CA LEU A 709 28.26 -44.85 -19.37
C LEU A 709 26.81 -44.82 -19.86
N ALA A 710 26.45 -43.90 -20.76
CA ALA A 710 25.09 -43.82 -21.32
C ALA A 710 24.71 -45.11 -22.07
N VAL A 711 25.63 -45.67 -22.87
CA VAL A 711 25.45 -46.96 -23.57
C VAL A 711 25.28 -48.11 -22.57
N LYS A 712 26.09 -48.17 -21.50
CA LYS A 712 25.98 -49.20 -20.46
C LYS A 712 24.61 -49.15 -19.78
N CYS A 713 24.19 -47.96 -19.34
CA CYS A 713 22.91 -47.77 -18.67
C CYS A 713 21.70 -48.02 -19.58
N THR A 714 21.78 -47.65 -20.87
CA THR A 714 20.73 -47.96 -21.85
C THR A 714 20.60 -49.47 -22.08
N LYS A 715 21.73 -50.18 -22.24
CA LYS A 715 21.71 -51.66 -22.37
C LYS A 715 21.18 -52.35 -21.11
N TYR A 716 21.52 -51.84 -19.92
CA TYR A 716 20.96 -52.34 -18.67
C TYR A 716 19.45 -52.11 -18.59
N ALA A 717 18.99 -50.88 -18.85
CA ALA A 717 17.57 -50.52 -18.87
C ALA A 717 16.76 -51.42 -19.82
N ARG A 718 17.24 -51.59 -21.06
CA ARG A 718 16.65 -52.49 -22.06
C ARG A 718 16.55 -53.93 -21.54
N SER A 719 17.62 -54.44 -20.93
CA SER A 719 17.70 -55.82 -20.39
C SER A 719 16.75 -56.12 -19.21
N ILE A 720 16.19 -55.08 -18.57
CA ILE A 720 15.22 -55.21 -17.48
C ILE A 720 13.83 -54.63 -17.83
N THR A 721 13.59 -54.27 -19.09
CA THR A 721 12.31 -53.74 -19.59
C THR A 721 11.93 -54.45 -20.89
N LYS A 722 12.34 -53.91 -22.04
CA LYS A 722 12.02 -54.41 -23.39
C LYS A 722 12.42 -55.87 -23.64
N ASP A 723 13.56 -56.32 -23.09
CA ASP A 723 14.02 -57.70 -23.25
C ASP A 723 13.62 -58.63 -22.08
N ASP A 724 12.97 -58.13 -21.01
CA ASP A 724 12.62 -58.93 -19.83
C ASP A 724 11.23 -59.59 -19.98
N PRO A 725 11.13 -60.93 -20.04
CA PRO A 725 9.84 -61.62 -20.18
C PRO A 725 8.86 -61.39 -19.02
N ALA A 726 9.33 -60.92 -17.86
CA ALA A 726 8.47 -60.54 -16.73
C ALA A 726 7.84 -59.14 -16.88
N GLN A 727 8.33 -58.31 -17.80
CA GLN A 727 7.86 -56.94 -18.04
C GLN A 727 7.11 -56.79 -19.37
N LYS A 728 6.94 -57.88 -20.13
CA LYS A 728 6.30 -57.94 -21.46
C LYS A 728 4.87 -57.40 -21.54
N ASP A 729 4.16 -57.37 -20.42
CA ASP A 729 2.75 -56.97 -20.34
C ASP A 729 2.59 -55.44 -20.15
N THR A 730 3.71 -54.74 -19.95
CA THR A 730 3.84 -53.28 -19.96
C THR A 730 4.35 -52.82 -21.33
N GLU A 731 3.70 -51.84 -21.95
CA GLU A 731 4.22 -51.16 -23.13
C GLU A 731 5.29 -50.13 -22.72
N TRP A 732 6.57 -50.48 -22.96
CA TRP A 732 7.72 -49.64 -22.61
C TRP A 732 8.14 -48.71 -23.75
N LEU A 733 8.16 -47.42 -23.45
CA LEU A 733 8.96 -46.43 -24.17
C LEU A 733 10.18 -46.04 -23.32
N TYR A 734 11.21 -45.51 -23.99
CA TYR A 734 12.45 -45.07 -23.37
C TYR A 734 12.76 -43.63 -23.78
N GLU A 735 13.07 -42.80 -22.79
CA GLU A 735 13.51 -41.42 -23.00
C GLU A 735 14.95 -41.27 -22.52
N PHE A 736 15.79 -40.62 -23.33
CA PHE A 736 17.13 -40.24 -22.95
C PHE A 736 17.36 -38.73 -23.05
N SER A 737 17.80 -38.15 -21.92
CA SER A 737 18.24 -36.76 -21.81
C SER A 737 19.76 -36.65 -21.74
N PRO A 738 20.42 -36.13 -22.79
CA PRO A 738 21.64 -35.34 -22.64
C PRO A 738 21.34 -34.08 -21.80
N GLU A 739 21.41 -34.20 -20.48
CA GLU A 739 21.18 -33.08 -19.56
C GLU A 739 22.23 -31.99 -19.79
N THR A 740 21.84 -30.72 -19.59
CA THR A 740 22.60 -29.53 -20.01
C THR A 740 22.93 -29.52 -21.51
N PHE A 741 22.03 -30.05 -22.36
CA PHE A 741 22.11 -29.98 -23.83
C PHE A 741 22.38 -28.57 -24.36
N SER A 742 21.77 -27.53 -23.77
CA SER A 742 21.99 -26.13 -24.18
C SER A 742 23.44 -25.65 -24.10
N ASP A 743 24.28 -26.23 -23.23
CA ASP A 743 25.74 -25.98 -23.10
C ASP A 743 26.60 -27.17 -23.61
N THR A 744 25.97 -28.16 -24.24
CA THR A 744 26.66 -29.32 -24.83
C THR A 744 27.09 -29.04 -26.27
N SER A 745 28.25 -29.54 -26.70
CA SER A 745 28.65 -29.53 -28.12
C SER A 745 27.59 -30.27 -28.94
N PRO A 746 26.99 -29.65 -29.98
CA PRO A 746 26.01 -30.31 -30.83
C PRO A 746 26.57 -31.58 -31.51
N GLU A 747 27.86 -31.58 -31.84
CA GLU A 747 28.58 -32.75 -32.37
C GLU A 747 28.66 -33.90 -31.35
N PHE A 748 28.82 -33.60 -30.06
CA PHE A 748 28.78 -34.63 -29.01
C PHE A 748 27.35 -35.07 -28.70
N ALA A 749 26.38 -34.15 -28.68
CA ALA A 749 24.98 -34.44 -28.43
C ALA A 749 24.41 -35.44 -29.45
N VAL A 750 24.71 -35.25 -30.75
CA VAL A 750 24.38 -36.23 -31.80
C VAL A 750 25.12 -37.56 -31.54
N ARG A 751 26.44 -37.53 -31.29
CA ARG A 751 27.26 -38.74 -31.08
C ARG A 751 26.77 -39.63 -29.92
N ILE A 752 26.40 -39.04 -28.79
CA ILE A 752 25.89 -39.80 -27.63
C ILE A 752 24.47 -40.30 -27.87
N CYS A 753 23.61 -39.52 -28.52
CA CYS A 753 22.24 -39.96 -28.84
C CYS A 753 22.23 -41.06 -29.91
N GLU A 754 23.10 -41.03 -30.92
CA GLU A 754 23.28 -42.14 -31.87
C GLU A 754 23.67 -43.44 -31.15
N ALA A 755 24.68 -43.38 -30.26
CA ALA A 755 25.13 -44.54 -29.49
C ALA A 755 24.05 -45.08 -28.53
N VAL A 756 23.20 -44.20 -27.98
CA VAL A 756 22.04 -44.57 -27.15
C VAL A 756 20.90 -45.16 -27.99
N LYS A 757 20.63 -44.64 -29.20
CA LYS A 757 19.67 -45.21 -30.16
C LYS A 757 20.09 -46.63 -30.55
N GLU A 758 21.37 -46.85 -30.86
CA GLU A 758 21.92 -48.19 -31.14
C GLU A 758 21.80 -49.11 -29.91
N ALA A 759 22.09 -48.61 -28.72
CA ALA A 759 22.01 -49.36 -27.47
C ALA A 759 20.59 -49.77 -27.07
N TRP A 760 19.58 -48.92 -27.35
CA TRP A 760 18.16 -49.26 -27.15
C TRP A 760 17.63 -50.16 -28.26
N GLY A 761 17.98 -49.87 -29.51
CA GLY A 761 17.47 -50.55 -30.70
C GLY A 761 15.95 -50.40 -30.85
N PRO A 762 15.44 -49.18 -31.11
CA PRO A 762 14.02 -48.91 -31.32
C PRO A 762 13.46 -49.61 -32.57
N GLU A 763 12.17 -49.97 -32.51
CA GLU A 763 11.42 -50.71 -33.55
C GLU A 763 10.13 -49.96 -33.92
N PRO A 764 10.18 -48.97 -34.82
CA PRO A 764 9.06 -48.04 -35.09
C PRO A 764 7.80 -48.70 -35.63
N GLU A 765 7.94 -49.85 -36.30
CA GLU A 765 6.84 -50.68 -36.81
C GLU A 765 5.97 -51.25 -35.68
N LYS A 766 6.48 -51.25 -34.45
CA LYS A 766 5.79 -51.65 -33.21
C LYS A 766 5.37 -50.45 -32.34
N GLY A 767 5.64 -49.21 -32.79
CA GLY A 767 5.44 -47.98 -32.02
C GLY A 767 6.61 -47.60 -31.09
N ASP A 768 7.60 -48.47 -30.93
CA ASP A 768 8.80 -48.21 -30.11
C ASP A 768 9.72 -47.22 -30.84
N LYS A 769 9.53 -45.93 -30.54
CA LYS A 769 10.43 -44.84 -30.89
C LYS A 769 11.09 -44.31 -29.62
N ILE A 770 12.42 -44.24 -29.63
CA ILE A 770 13.17 -43.62 -28.53
C ILE A 770 12.87 -42.11 -28.48
N ILE A 771 12.64 -41.57 -27.29
CA ILE A 771 12.47 -40.13 -27.09
C ILE A 771 13.84 -39.53 -26.78
N PHE A 772 14.31 -38.59 -27.58
CA PHE A 772 15.47 -37.76 -27.25
C PHE A 772 14.97 -36.42 -26.74
N ASN A 773 15.06 -36.24 -25.42
CA ASN A 773 14.73 -35.02 -24.74
C ASN A 773 15.96 -34.11 -24.73
N LEU A 774 15.81 -32.90 -25.27
CA LEU A 774 16.88 -31.93 -25.45
C LEU A 774 16.65 -30.74 -24.52
N PRO A 775 17.03 -30.83 -23.23
CA PRO A 775 16.66 -29.82 -22.24
C PRO A 775 17.51 -28.56 -22.36
N ALA A 776 16.85 -27.39 -22.29
CA ALA A 776 17.54 -26.16 -21.91
C ALA A 776 17.57 -26.09 -20.37
N THR A 777 18.28 -27.04 -19.74
CA THR A 777 18.41 -27.19 -18.26
C THR A 777 18.84 -25.89 -17.58
N VAL A 778 19.63 -25.08 -18.29
CA VAL A 778 19.73 -23.63 -18.11
C VAL A 778 19.46 -22.97 -19.45
N GLU A 779 18.68 -21.89 -19.45
CA GLU A 779 18.49 -21.07 -20.65
C GLU A 779 19.77 -20.26 -20.96
N MET A 780 20.62 -20.76 -21.85
CA MET A 780 21.97 -20.21 -22.07
C MET A 780 22.04 -19.06 -23.10
N SER A 781 21.06 -18.93 -23.99
CA SER A 781 21.10 -18.04 -25.15
C SER A 781 19.70 -17.54 -25.55
N THR A 782 19.55 -16.85 -26.67
CA THR A 782 18.23 -16.47 -27.23
C THR A 782 17.55 -17.68 -27.90
N PRO A 783 16.21 -17.75 -27.93
CA PRO A 783 15.48 -18.96 -28.33
C PRO A 783 15.74 -19.38 -29.78
N ASN A 784 16.05 -18.42 -30.66
CA ASN A 784 16.46 -18.67 -32.04
C ASN A 784 17.77 -19.50 -32.16
N VAL A 785 18.64 -19.47 -31.14
CA VAL A 785 19.89 -20.26 -31.11
C VAL A 785 19.61 -21.68 -30.60
N PHE A 786 18.65 -21.82 -29.67
CA PHE A 786 18.14 -23.14 -29.28
C PHE A 786 17.44 -23.82 -30.46
N ALA A 787 16.60 -23.10 -31.21
CA ALA A 787 16.01 -23.59 -32.45
C ALA A 787 17.06 -24.02 -33.50
N ASP A 788 18.18 -23.30 -33.64
CA ASP A 788 19.31 -23.75 -34.47
C ASP A 788 19.96 -25.06 -33.97
N GLN A 789 20.04 -25.27 -32.65
CA GLN A 789 20.55 -26.52 -32.05
C GLN A 789 19.58 -27.68 -32.29
N ILE A 790 18.27 -27.45 -32.18
CA ILE A 790 17.23 -28.45 -32.45
C ILE A 790 17.19 -28.81 -33.95
N GLU A 791 17.26 -27.83 -34.86
CA GLU A 791 17.28 -28.11 -36.31
C GLU A 791 18.53 -28.91 -36.68
N TYR A 792 19.71 -28.49 -36.19
CA TYR A 792 20.97 -29.22 -36.39
C TYR A 792 20.91 -30.67 -35.88
N PHE A 793 20.33 -30.90 -34.70
CA PHE A 793 20.15 -32.26 -34.17
C PHE A 793 19.22 -33.08 -35.07
N CYS A 794 18.09 -32.49 -35.50
CA CYS A 794 17.13 -33.14 -36.40
C CYS A 794 17.69 -33.45 -37.79
N THR A 795 18.65 -32.66 -38.31
CA THR A 795 19.28 -32.90 -39.62
C THR A 795 20.47 -33.85 -39.57
N ASN A 796 21.12 -33.99 -38.41
CA ASN A 796 22.39 -34.72 -38.30
C ASN A 796 22.26 -36.08 -37.62
N MET A 797 21.18 -36.33 -36.88
CA MET A 797 20.80 -37.68 -36.42
C MET A 797 20.25 -38.51 -37.57
N THR A 798 20.74 -39.75 -37.71
CA THR A 798 20.30 -40.72 -38.71
C THR A 798 19.03 -41.46 -38.28
N GLU A 799 18.28 -42.04 -39.23
CA GLU A 799 17.07 -42.84 -38.98
C GLU A 799 15.99 -42.02 -38.24
N ARG A 800 15.55 -40.90 -38.84
CA ARG A 800 14.63 -39.93 -38.21
C ARG A 800 13.27 -40.52 -37.81
N GLU A 801 12.88 -41.62 -38.43
CA GLU A 801 11.71 -42.42 -38.09
C GLU A 801 11.83 -43.16 -36.76
N LYS A 802 13.06 -43.46 -36.30
CA LYS A 802 13.34 -44.24 -35.08
C LYS A 802 13.25 -43.47 -33.77
N PHE A 803 13.23 -42.14 -33.83
CA PHE A 803 13.19 -41.31 -32.63
C PHE A 803 12.16 -40.19 -32.71
N CYS A 804 11.75 -39.71 -31.54
CA CYS A 804 10.95 -38.51 -31.34
C CYS A 804 11.83 -37.47 -30.65
N VAL A 805 11.86 -36.23 -31.16
CA VAL A 805 12.59 -35.15 -30.48
C VAL A 805 11.63 -34.44 -29.53
N SER A 806 11.99 -34.45 -28.25
CA SER A 806 11.32 -33.72 -27.17
C SER A 806 12.17 -32.53 -26.74
N VAL A 807 11.52 -31.49 -26.22
CA VAL A 807 12.22 -30.32 -25.64
C VAL A 807 11.66 -29.97 -24.28
N HIS A 808 12.58 -29.68 -23.35
CA HIS A 808 12.31 -29.33 -21.95
C HIS A 808 13.05 -28.02 -21.62
N PRO A 809 12.53 -26.84 -22.04
CA PRO A 809 13.21 -25.58 -21.83
C PRO A 809 12.85 -24.94 -20.48
N HIS A 810 13.86 -24.67 -19.65
CA HIS A 810 13.71 -23.79 -18.48
C HIS A 810 13.79 -22.31 -18.90
N ASN A 811 13.36 -21.44 -18.00
CA ASN A 811 13.03 -20.04 -18.30
C ASN A 811 14.05 -19.01 -17.74
N ASP A 812 15.33 -19.38 -17.61
CA ASP A 812 16.34 -18.57 -16.90
C ASP A 812 16.62 -17.19 -17.55
N ARG A 813 16.18 -16.97 -18.79
CA ARG A 813 16.26 -15.69 -19.51
C ARG A 813 14.88 -15.12 -19.87
N GLY A 814 13.80 -15.79 -19.49
CA GLY A 814 12.42 -15.37 -19.72
C GLY A 814 11.90 -15.68 -21.12
N CYS A 815 12.48 -16.64 -21.85
CA CYS A 815 12.06 -16.98 -23.22
C CYS A 815 11.72 -18.47 -23.48
N ALA A 816 11.45 -19.27 -22.45
CA ALA A 816 11.17 -20.72 -22.60
C ALA A 816 10.00 -21.05 -23.57
N VAL A 817 8.92 -20.26 -23.55
CA VAL A 817 7.77 -20.41 -24.48
C VAL A 817 8.23 -20.26 -25.92
N ALA A 818 8.96 -19.18 -26.24
CA ALA A 818 9.52 -18.97 -27.57
C ALA A 818 10.58 -20.03 -27.94
N ALA A 819 11.33 -20.55 -26.97
CA ALA A 819 12.26 -21.66 -27.20
C ALA A 819 11.52 -22.93 -27.64
N ALA A 820 10.41 -23.28 -26.99
CA ALA A 820 9.58 -24.42 -27.34
C ALA A 820 8.83 -24.23 -28.67
N GLU A 821 8.27 -23.05 -28.95
CA GLU A 821 7.57 -22.76 -30.21
C GLU A 821 8.51 -22.82 -31.42
N LEU A 822 9.70 -22.23 -31.33
CA LEU A 822 10.68 -22.26 -32.41
C LEU A 822 11.37 -23.63 -32.52
N ALA A 823 11.47 -24.41 -31.44
CA ALA A 823 11.95 -25.80 -31.49
C ALA A 823 10.98 -26.73 -32.24
N GLN A 824 9.66 -26.55 -32.10
CA GLN A 824 8.66 -27.28 -32.88
C GLN A 824 8.84 -26.97 -34.39
N MET A 825 8.97 -25.69 -34.75
CA MET A 825 9.31 -25.29 -36.12
C MET A 825 10.64 -25.91 -36.60
N ALA A 826 11.64 -26.03 -35.72
CA ALA A 826 12.92 -26.67 -36.02
C ALA A 826 12.84 -28.20 -36.23
N GLY A 827 11.80 -28.87 -35.73
CA GLY A 827 11.56 -30.31 -35.94
C GLY A 827 11.36 -31.13 -34.66
N ALA A 828 11.19 -30.50 -33.49
CA ALA A 828 10.69 -31.16 -32.29
C ALA A 828 9.22 -31.60 -32.48
N GLU A 829 8.89 -32.76 -31.94
CA GLU A 829 7.54 -33.37 -32.03
C GLU A 829 6.85 -33.45 -30.67
N ARG A 830 7.58 -33.20 -29.59
CA ARG A 830 7.11 -33.30 -28.21
C ARG A 830 7.63 -32.12 -27.39
N VAL A 831 6.83 -31.67 -26.41
CA VAL A 831 7.21 -30.62 -25.46
C VAL A 831 6.90 -31.09 -24.04
N GLU A 832 7.87 -30.90 -23.17
CA GLU A 832 7.76 -31.12 -21.73
C GLU A 832 7.70 -29.79 -21.00
N GLY A 833 6.81 -29.70 -20.01
CA GLY A 833 6.68 -28.50 -19.20
C GLY A 833 5.71 -28.72 -18.04
N THR A 834 5.17 -27.61 -17.54
CA THR A 834 4.25 -27.59 -16.39
C THR A 834 3.12 -26.60 -16.62
N LEU A 835 2.06 -26.72 -15.82
CA LEU A 835 0.97 -25.75 -15.81
C LEU A 835 1.43 -24.46 -15.12
N PHE A 836 1.24 -23.32 -15.81
CA PHE A 836 1.71 -21.99 -15.39
C PHE A 836 3.22 -21.88 -15.16
N GLY A 837 4.01 -22.76 -15.78
CA GLY A 837 5.47 -22.66 -15.80
C GLY A 837 6.15 -22.88 -14.44
N ASN A 838 5.55 -23.67 -13.54
CA ASN A 838 6.22 -24.11 -12.31
C ASN A 838 7.48 -24.95 -12.60
N GLY A 839 8.44 -24.99 -11.66
CA GLY A 839 9.68 -25.74 -11.82
C GLY A 839 10.89 -25.04 -11.21
N GLU A 840 12.06 -25.64 -11.41
CA GLU A 840 13.32 -25.16 -10.83
C GLU A 840 13.68 -23.70 -11.20
N ARG A 841 14.06 -22.92 -10.18
CA ARG A 841 14.57 -21.51 -10.22
C ARG A 841 13.64 -20.46 -10.84
N THR A 842 13.38 -20.59 -12.13
CA THR A 842 12.63 -19.67 -12.99
C THR A 842 11.46 -20.34 -13.70
N GLY A 843 11.33 -21.66 -13.53
CA GLY A 843 10.25 -22.44 -14.09
C GLY A 843 10.61 -23.22 -15.35
N ASN A 844 9.77 -24.20 -15.66
CA ASN A 844 9.71 -24.82 -16.98
C ASN A 844 8.94 -23.92 -17.96
N VAL A 845 8.87 -24.35 -19.22
CA VAL A 845 7.90 -23.78 -20.15
C VAL A 845 6.46 -24.04 -19.69
N ASP A 846 5.62 -23.03 -19.83
CA ASP A 846 4.20 -23.11 -19.47
C ASP A 846 3.37 -23.78 -20.59
N LEU A 847 2.84 -24.95 -20.28
CA LEU A 847 1.98 -25.71 -21.18
C LEU A 847 0.62 -25.03 -21.41
N VAL A 848 0.12 -24.23 -20.47
CA VAL A 848 -1.14 -23.47 -20.63
C VAL A 848 -0.95 -22.36 -21.67
N THR A 849 0.16 -21.62 -21.58
CA THR A 849 0.53 -20.63 -22.60
C THR A 849 0.73 -21.28 -23.97
N LEU A 850 1.47 -22.39 -24.07
CA LEU A 850 1.70 -23.06 -25.37
C LEU A 850 0.40 -23.58 -26.01
N ALA A 851 -0.47 -24.23 -25.22
CA ALA A 851 -1.75 -24.73 -25.72
C ALA A 851 -2.68 -23.60 -26.18
N LEU A 852 -2.76 -22.49 -25.43
CA LEU A 852 -3.64 -21.37 -25.78
C LEU A 852 -3.03 -20.44 -26.87
N ASN A 853 -1.71 -20.46 -27.06
CA ASN A 853 -1.08 -19.88 -28.24
C ASN A 853 -1.51 -20.64 -29.52
N LEU A 854 -1.56 -21.98 -29.51
CA LEU A 854 -2.12 -22.76 -30.63
C LEU A 854 -3.62 -22.47 -30.83
N TYR A 855 -4.40 -22.48 -29.74
CA TYR A 855 -5.84 -22.19 -29.77
C TYR A 855 -6.17 -20.84 -30.43
N THR A 856 -5.44 -19.77 -30.06
CA THR A 856 -5.64 -18.43 -30.63
C THR A 856 -5.17 -18.29 -32.08
N GLN A 857 -4.42 -19.26 -32.63
CA GLN A 857 -4.14 -19.38 -34.06
C GLN A 857 -5.11 -20.33 -34.81
N GLY A 858 -6.14 -20.85 -34.12
CA GLY A 858 -7.13 -21.76 -34.71
C GLY A 858 -6.71 -23.23 -34.74
N VAL A 859 -5.64 -23.60 -34.03
CA VAL A 859 -5.17 -24.99 -33.91
C VAL A 859 -5.66 -25.56 -32.57
N TRP A 860 -6.46 -26.63 -32.60
CA TRP A 860 -6.88 -27.33 -31.38
C TRP A 860 -5.66 -27.96 -30.68
N PRO A 861 -5.35 -27.62 -29.41
CA PRO A 861 -4.15 -28.09 -28.75
C PRO A 861 -4.25 -29.50 -28.16
N GLU A 862 -5.36 -30.23 -28.34
CA GLU A 862 -5.61 -31.55 -27.72
C GLU A 862 -5.63 -31.59 -26.19
N VAL A 863 -5.72 -30.41 -25.54
CA VAL A 863 -5.97 -30.24 -24.10
C VAL A 863 -7.02 -29.17 -23.84
N ASP A 864 -7.91 -29.40 -22.88
CA ASP A 864 -9.08 -28.54 -22.59
C ASP A 864 -8.82 -27.55 -21.44
N PHE A 865 -8.87 -26.25 -21.73
CA PHE A 865 -8.76 -25.17 -20.73
C PHE A 865 -10.06 -24.37 -20.53
N SER A 866 -11.22 -24.96 -20.83
CA SER A 866 -12.54 -24.33 -20.76
C SER A 866 -13.00 -23.86 -19.36
N ASP A 867 -12.49 -24.43 -18.26
CA ASP A 867 -12.48 -23.80 -16.93
C ASP A 867 -11.05 -23.61 -16.42
N ILE A 868 -10.35 -22.60 -16.96
CA ILE A 868 -9.02 -22.23 -16.48
C ILE A 868 -9.01 -21.86 -14.99
N ASN A 869 -10.14 -21.45 -14.40
CA ASN A 869 -10.21 -21.11 -12.98
C ASN A 869 -10.10 -22.37 -12.11
N LYS A 870 -10.66 -23.51 -12.54
CA LYS A 870 -10.44 -24.81 -11.88
C LYS A 870 -8.97 -25.21 -11.91
N VAL A 871 -8.31 -25.05 -13.05
CA VAL A 871 -6.88 -25.34 -13.20
C VAL A 871 -6.04 -24.46 -12.28
N ILE A 872 -6.28 -23.15 -12.28
CA ILE A 872 -5.60 -22.19 -11.39
C ILE A 872 -5.77 -22.61 -9.92
N ARG A 873 -6.99 -22.90 -9.44
CA ARG A 873 -7.23 -23.32 -8.05
C ARG A 873 -6.39 -24.54 -7.67
N VAL A 874 -6.42 -25.61 -8.47
CA VAL A 874 -5.64 -26.83 -8.17
C VAL A 874 -4.13 -26.58 -8.22
N CYS A 875 -3.66 -25.76 -9.17
CA CYS A 875 -2.24 -25.37 -9.23
C CYS A 875 -1.81 -24.56 -8.00
N GLU A 876 -2.55 -23.53 -7.62
CA GLU A 876 -2.23 -22.67 -6.47
C GLU A 876 -2.33 -23.44 -5.14
N GLU A 877 -3.36 -24.28 -4.96
CA GLU A 877 -3.56 -25.13 -3.77
C GLU A 877 -2.45 -26.18 -3.61
N SER A 878 -1.97 -26.77 -4.72
CA SER A 878 -0.98 -27.85 -4.68
C SER A 878 0.46 -27.33 -4.58
N THR A 879 0.80 -26.30 -5.37
CA THR A 879 2.15 -25.71 -5.40
C THR A 879 2.40 -24.73 -4.25
N LYS A 880 1.34 -24.14 -3.68
CA LYS A 880 1.38 -23.01 -2.74
C LYS A 880 2.01 -21.74 -3.36
N ILE A 881 2.07 -21.66 -4.69
CA ILE A 881 2.58 -20.51 -5.47
C ILE A 881 1.40 -19.90 -6.25
N PRO A 882 1.12 -18.59 -6.10
CA PRO A 882 0.03 -17.93 -6.83
C PRO A 882 0.39 -17.70 -8.31
N VAL A 883 -0.57 -17.88 -9.20
CA VAL A 883 -0.43 -17.55 -10.63
C VAL A 883 -0.33 -16.03 -10.76
N ASN A 884 0.69 -15.55 -11.47
CA ASN A 884 0.92 -14.11 -11.56
C ASN A 884 -0.27 -13.38 -12.23
N GLU A 885 -0.65 -12.22 -11.70
CA GLU A 885 -1.72 -11.36 -12.24
C GLU A 885 -1.63 -11.11 -13.76
N ARG A 886 -0.43 -11.15 -14.34
CA ARG A 886 -0.15 -10.90 -15.76
C ARG A 886 0.33 -12.13 -16.52
N TRP A 887 0.28 -13.32 -15.91
CA TRP A 887 0.63 -14.57 -16.59
C TRP A 887 -0.31 -14.80 -17.77
N PRO A 888 0.17 -15.18 -18.98
CA PRO A 888 -0.69 -15.32 -20.14
C PRO A 888 -1.89 -16.25 -19.86
N TYR A 889 -3.07 -15.84 -20.30
CA TYR A 889 -4.38 -16.52 -20.13
C TYR A 889 -4.86 -16.74 -18.66
N GLY A 890 -4.01 -17.24 -17.77
CA GLY A 890 -4.33 -17.53 -16.37
C GLY A 890 -4.30 -16.32 -15.43
N GLY A 891 -3.58 -15.26 -15.76
CA GLY A 891 -3.44 -14.08 -14.91
C GLY A 891 -4.72 -13.25 -14.82
N GLN A 892 -5.08 -12.79 -13.61
CA GLN A 892 -6.32 -12.03 -13.36
C GLN A 892 -6.51 -10.76 -14.21
N LEU A 893 -5.41 -10.20 -14.74
CA LEU A 893 -5.42 -8.94 -15.49
C LEU A 893 -5.33 -9.10 -17.02
N VAL A 894 -5.16 -10.31 -17.56
CA VAL A 894 -4.93 -10.47 -19.02
C VAL A 894 -6.16 -10.20 -19.87
N VAL A 895 -7.36 -10.33 -19.29
CA VAL A 895 -8.63 -9.94 -19.92
C VAL A 895 -9.08 -8.51 -19.53
N CYS A 896 -8.33 -7.82 -18.66
CA CYS A 896 -8.71 -6.50 -18.11
C CYS A 896 -8.28 -5.34 -19.02
N ALA A 897 -9.21 -4.42 -19.28
CA ALA A 897 -8.97 -3.14 -19.95
C ALA A 897 -9.21 -1.96 -18.99
N PHE A 898 -8.12 -1.39 -18.44
CA PHE A 898 -8.18 -0.23 -17.55
C PHE A 898 -8.37 1.11 -18.29
N SER A 899 -7.86 1.20 -19.52
CA SER A 899 -7.89 2.43 -20.33
C SER A 899 -9.29 2.70 -20.88
N GLY A 900 -9.78 3.92 -20.65
CA GLY A 900 -11.07 4.38 -21.17
C GLY A 900 -11.23 4.31 -22.69
N SER A 901 -10.15 4.40 -23.46
CA SER A 901 -10.19 4.23 -24.93
C SER A 901 -10.26 2.76 -25.34
N HIS A 902 -9.63 1.85 -24.58
CA HIS A 902 -9.71 0.42 -24.85
C HIS A 902 -11.10 -0.11 -24.49
N GLN A 903 -11.66 0.35 -23.37
CA GLN A 903 -13.05 0.07 -22.95
C GLN A 903 -14.08 0.52 -24.02
N ASP A 904 -13.90 1.70 -24.61
CA ASP A 904 -14.76 2.23 -25.68
C ASP A 904 -14.63 1.43 -26.99
N ALA A 905 -13.42 1.02 -27.37
CA ALA A 905 -13.18 0.15 -28.53
C ALA A 905 -13.77 -1.27 -28.33
N ILE A 906 -13.64 -1.84 -27.13
CA ILE A 906 -14.24 -3.11 -26.73
C ILE A 906 -15.78 -3.03 -26.79
N LYS A 907 -16.40 -1.96 -26.24
CA LYS A 907 -17.86 -1.74 -26.36
C LYS A 907 -18.28 -1.69 -27.84
N LYS A 908 -17.52 -1.00 -28.70
CA LYS A 908 -17.78 -0.93 -30.15
C LYS A 908 -17.64 -2.28 -30.86
N GLY A 909 -16.68 -3.11 -30.47
CA GLY A 909 -16.52 -4.48 -30.97
C GLY A 909 -17.75 -5.34 -30.67
N PHE A 910 -18.19 -5.36 -29.41
CA PHE A 910 -19.42 -6.07 -29.03
C PHE A 910 -20.65 -5.53 -29.78
N MET A 911 -20.86 -4.21 -29.81
CA MET A 911 -21.97 -3.59 -30.55
C MET A 911 -21.97 -3.92 -32.06
N ALA A 912 -20.79 -4.14 -32.66
CA ALA A 912 -20.70 -4.58 -34.05
C ALA A 912 -21.11 -6.06 -34.21
N ARG A 913 -20.64 -6.94 -33.30
CA ARG A 913 -20.98 -8.38 -33.25
C ARG A 913 -22.48 -8.61 -32.99
N ASP A 914 -23.05 -7.85 -32.05
CA ASP A 914 -24.49 -7.83 -31.76
C ASP A 914 -25.30 -7.40 -33.00
N LYS A 915 -24.85 -6.34 -33.69
CA LYS A 915 -25.51 -5.81 -34.90
C LYS A 915 -25.43 -6.77 -36.10
N SER A 916 -24.34 -7.52 -36.24
CA SER A 916 -24.23 -8.58 -37.25
C SER A 916 -24.95 -9.88 -36.86
N LYS A 917 -25.48 -9.98 -35.64
CA LYS A 917 -26.06 -11.20 -35.06
C LYS A 917 -25.12 -12.41 -35.11
N ALA A 918 -23.84 -12.17 -34.90
CA ALA A 918 -22.85 -13.24 -34.89
C ALA A 918 -23.08 -14.19 -33.71
N SER A 919 -23.07 -15.49 -34.00
CA SER A 919 -23.18 -16.61 -33.06
C SER A 919 -21.90 -16.76 -32.20
N ARG A 920 -21.79 -17.81 -31.38
CA ARG A 920 -20.52 -18.13 -30.71
C ARG A 920 -19.46 -18.57 -31.74
N GLU A 921 -19.85 -19.41 -32.68
CA GLU A 921 -18.98 -20.01 -33.72
C GLU A 921 -18.43 -19.00 -34.74
N ASP A 922 -19.02 -17.80 -34.84
CA ASP A 922 -18.54 -16.76 -35.75
C ASP A 922 -17.18 -16.19 -35.30
N PRO A 923 -16.18 -16.02 -36.20
CA PRO A 923 -14.82 -15.65 -35.85
C PRO A 923 -14.69 -14.48 -34.86
N TRP A 924 -13.82 -14.64 -33.86
CA TRP A 924 -13.57 -13.62 -32.86
C TRP A 924 -12.86 -12.39 -33.45
N GLN A 925 -13.51 -11.23 -33.36
CA GLN A 925 -13.02 -9.96 -33.90
C GLN A 925 -13.28 -8.81 -32.91
N LEU A 926 -12.60 -8.85 -31.76
CA LEU A 926 -12.72 -7.82 -30.73
C LEU A 926 -11.40 -7.03 -30.54
N PRO A 927 -11.43 -5.69 -30.49
CA PRO A 927 -10.23 -4.92 -30.16
C PRO A 927 -9.65 -5.29 -28.78
N TYR A 928 -8.33 -5.42 -28.72
CA TYR A 928 -7.53 -5.67 -27.50
C TYR A 928 -7.70 -7.03 -26.80
N LEU A 929 -8.69 -7.87 -27.12
CA LEU A 929 -8.84 -9.21 -26.55
C LEU A 929 -8.49 -10.28 -27.60
N PRO A 930 -7.42 -11.09 -27.42
CA PRO A 930 -6.97 -12.07 -28.42
C PRO A 930 -7.85 -13.33 -28.53
N LEU A 931 -8.72 -13.57 -27.55
CA LEU A 931 -9.74 -14.64 -27.50
C LEU A 931 -11.01 -14.08 -26.83
N ASP A 932 -12.13 -14.82 -26.93
CA ASP A 932 -13.28 -14.59 -26.06
C ASP A 932 -12.98 -15.14 -24.66
N PRO A 933 -13.01 -14.31 -23.60
CA PRO A 933 -12.83 -14.78 -22.22
C PRO A 933 -13.76 -15.95 -21.82
N GLN A 934 -14.95 -16.09 -22.41
CA GLN A 934 -15.87 -17.19 -22.11
C GLN A 934 -15.37 -18.56 -22.58
N ASP A 935 -14.49 -18.63 -23.58
CA ASP A 935 -13.94 -19.89 -24.09
C ASP A 935 -12.94 -20.54 -23.12
N ILE A 936 -12.43 -19.77 -22.15
CA ILE A 936 -11.61 -20.24 -21.01
C ILE A 936 -12.32 -20.04 -19.65
N GLY A 937 -13.66 -19.92 -19.65
CA GLY A 937 -14.45 -19.86 -18.43
C GLY A 937 -14.35 -18.56 -17.64
N ARG A 938 -13.98 -17.43 -18.27
CA ARG A 938 -13.93 -16.11 -17.65
C ARG A 938 -15.15 -15.27 -18.03
N ASN A 939 -15.67 -14.51 -17.08
CA ASN A 939 -16.82 -13.61 -17.29
C ASN A 939 -16.40 -12.25 -17.87
N TYR A 940 -17.23 -11.68 -18.76
CA TYR A 940 -16.98 -10.35 -19.33
C TYR A 940 -16.93 -9.21 -18.29
N GLU A 941 -17.51 -9.41 -17.10
CA GLU A 941 -17.41 -8.44 -15.98
C GLU A 941 -15.96 -8.19 -15.55
N ALA A 942 -15.07 -9.17 -15.73
CA ALA A 942 -13.64 -9.01 -15.46
C ALA A 942 -12.95 -8.01 -16.40
N ILE A 943 -13.52 -7.72 -17.59
CA ILE A 943 -12.90 -6.86 -18.60
C ILE A 943 -12.81 -5.41 -18.11
N ILE A 944 -13.83 -4.90 -17.43
CA ILE A 944 -13.94 -3.46 -17.11
C ILE A 944 -13.66 -3.21 -15.63
N ARG A 945 -12.38 -3.06 -15.31
CA ARG A 945 -11.89 -2.49 -14.04
C ARG A 945 -12.09 -0.98 -14.04
N VAL A 946 -12.50 -0.42 -12.90
CA VAL A 946 -12.71 1.02 -12.71
C VAL A 946 -11.88 1.55 -11.53
N ASN A 947 -10.81 2.26 -11.88
CA ASN A 947 -10.04 3.15 -11.00
C ASN A 947 -10.28 4.61 -11.40
N SER A 948 -9.61 5.55 -10.71
CA SER A 948 -9.72 6.98 -11.01
C SER A 948 -9.16 7.41 -12.38
N GLN A 949 -8.43 6.54 -13.09
CA GLN A 949 -8.00 6.77 -14.48
C GLN A 949 -8.98 6.19 -15.53
N SER A 950 -9.95 5.38 -15.11
CA SER A 950 -10.87 4.70 -16.02
C SER A 950 -11.87 5.65 -16.69
N GLY A 951 -12.27 5.30 -17.91
CA GLY A 951 -13.06 6.18 -18.76
C GLY A 951 -14.55 6.15 -18.46
N LYS A 952 -15.23 7.23 -18.86
CA LYS A 952 -16.69 7.39 -18.82
C LYS A 952 -17.47 6.23 -19.45
N GLY A 953 -16.87 5.54 -20.42
CA GLY A 953 -17.46 4.37 -21.08
C GLY A 953 -17.50 3.11 -20.20
N GLY A 954 -16.47 2.88 -19.37
CA GLY A 954 -16.40 1.70 -18.50
C GLY A 954 -17.48 1.70 -17.43
N VAL A 955 -17.62 2.82 -16.71
CA VAL A 955 -18.68 3.02 -15.70
C VAL A 955 -20.07 2.81 -16.30
N ALA A 956 -20.34 3.40 -17.47
CA ALA A 956 -21.61 3.24 -18.16
C ALA A 956 -21.89 1.79 -18.62
N TRP A 957 -20.86 1.05 -19.02
CA TRP A 957 -21.00 -0.35 -19.44
C TRP A 957 -21.26 -1.30 -18.26
N VAL A 958 -20.66 -1.05 -17.09
CA VAL A 958 -20.96 -1.80 -15.85
C VAL A 958 -22.43 -1.64 -15.45
N ILE A 959 -22.98 -0.43 -15.58
CA ILE A 959 -24.41 -0.17 -15.30
C ILE A 959 -25.33 -0.77 -16.37
N LEU A 960 -24.96 -0.68 -17.67
CA LEU A 960 -25.70 -1.31 -18.75
C LEU A 960 -25.76 -2.85 -18.64
N ARG A 961 -24.65 -3.51 -18.28
CA ARG A 961 -24.63 -4.98 -18.10
C ARG A 961 -25.19 -5.44 -16.76
N GLY A 962 -25.08 -4.64 -15.71
CA GLY A 962 -25.49 -5.02 -14.35
C GLY A 962 -26.94 -4.67 -13.99
N LEU A 963 -27.50 -3.61 -14.57
CA LEU A 963 -28.84 -3.09 -14.27
C LEU A 963 -29.72 -2.91 -15.52
N GLU A 964 -29.23 -3.26 -16.72
CA GLU A 964 -29.92 -3.06 -18.02
C GLU A 964 -30.23 -1.59 -18.37
N LEU A 965 -29.45 -0.63 -17.84
CA LEU A 965 -29.66 0.81 -18.03
C LEU A 965 -28.65 1.43 -19.01
N ASP A 966 -29.07 1.84 -20.23
CA ASP A 966 -28.20 2.58 -21.17
C ASP A 966 -28.25 4.08 -20.87
N LEU A 967 -27.34 4.50 -19.99
CA LEU A 967 -27.30 5.87 -19.46
C LEU A 967 -27.07 6.91 -20.58
N PRO A 968 -27.88 7.99 -20.67
CA PRO A 968 -27.63 9.10 -21.60
C PRO A 968 -26.27 9.75 -21.40
N ARG A 969 -25.71 10.35 -22.47
CA ARG A 969 -24.31 10.82 -22.45
C ARG A 969 -24.01 11.89 -21.38
N GLY A 970 -24.99 12.70 -20.98
CA GLY A 970 -24.88 13.61 -19.84
C GLY A 970 -24.77 12.85 -18.51
N LEU A 971 -25.71 11.93 -18.25
CA LEU A 971 -25.72 11.05 -17.07
C LEU A 971 -24.43 10.22 -16.95
N GLN A 972 -23.90 9.67 -18.04
CA GLN A 972 -22.59 8.98 -18.04
C GLN A 972 -21.47 9.88 -17.48
N VAL A 973 -21.44 11.16 -17.84
CA VAL A 973 -20.45 12.12 -17.34
C VAL A 973 -20.70 12.49 -15.88
N ALA A 974 -21.96 12.68 -15.48
CA ALA A 974 -22.32 13.00 -14.11
C ALA A 974 -21.95 11.84 -13.16
N PHE A 975 -22.41 10.62 -13.45
CA PHE A 975 -22.19 9.46 -12.61
C PHE A 975 -20.71 9.06 -12.54
N SER A 976 -19.96 9.15 -13.65
CA SER A 976 -18.52 8.85 -13.64
C SER A 976 -17.73 9.70 -12.63
N ARG A 977 -18.15 10.95 -12.37
CA ARG A 977 -17.51 11.80 -11.35
C ARG A 977 -17.76 11.31 -9.92
N ILE A 978 -18.93 10.73 -9.67
CA ILE A 978 -19.28 10.15 -8.36
C ILE A 978 -18.42 8.91 -8.12
N VAL A 979 -18.35 8.02 -9.12
CA VAL A 979 -17.54 6.79 -9.07
C VAL A 979 -16.04 7.09 -8.97
N GLN A 980 -15.53 8.10 -9.68
CA GLN A 980 -14.14 8.56 -9.54
C GLN A 980 -13.86 9.07 -8.12
N LYS A 981 -14.72 9.94 -7.58
CA LYS A 981 -14.59 10.48 -6.21
C LYS A 981 -14.58 9.37 -5.15
N GLU A 982 -15.39 8.34 -5.32
CA GLU A 982 -15.49 7.20 -4.39
C GLU A 982 -14.30 6.24 -4.52
N ALA A 983 -13.77 6.02 -5.73
CA ALA A 983 -12.53 5.29 -5.95
C ALA A 983 -11.31 6.03 -5.35
N ASP A 984 -11.23 7.35 -5.53
CA ASP A 984 -10.21 8.21 -4.91
C ASP A 984 -10.31 8.20 -3.38
N ALA A 985 -11.53 8.24 -2.82
CA ALA A 985 -11.77 8.20 -1.37
C ALA A 985 -11.39 6.85 -0.74
N LYS A 986 -11.64 5.73 -1.44
CA LYS A 986 -11.22 4.38 -1.01
C LYS A 986 -9.76 4.05 -1.33
N GLY A 987 -9.10 4.82 -2.19
CA GLY A 987 -7.71 4.59 -2.62
C GLY A 987 -7.50 3.28 -3.40
N ARG A 988 -8.57 2.71 -3.98
CA ARG A 988 -8.54 1.43 -4.72
C ARG A 988 -9.59 1.40 -5.83
N GLU A 989 -9.48 0.39 -6.69
CA GLU A 989 -10.53 0.04 -7.65
C GLU A 989 -11.84 -0.32 -6.98
N LEU A 990 -12.95 0.06 -7.62
CA LEU A 990 -14.30 -0.31 -7.20
C LEU A 990 -14.74 -1.58 -7.95
N LEU A 991 -15.33 -2.51 -7.20
CA LEU A 991 -15.91 -3.73 -7.78
C LEU A 991 -17.19 -3.39 -8.56
N PRO A 992 -17.58 -4.15 -9.60
CA PRO A 992 -18.81 -3.90 -10.36
C PRO A 992 -20.06 -3.75 -9.49
N ARG A 993 -20.18 -4.55 -8.43
CA ARG A 993 -21.27 -4.45 -7.45
C ARG A 993 -21.23 -3.14 -6.63
N GLU A 994 -20.05 -2.65 -6.25
CA GLU A 994 -19.96 -1.33 -5.59
C GLU A 994 -20.43 -0.23 -6.54
N ILE A 995 -20.05 -0.29 -7.82
CA ILE A 995 -20.47 0.70 -8.83
C ILE A 995 -22.00 0.68 -9.01
N GLN A 996 -22.62 -0.51 -9.04
CA GLN A 996 -24.08 -0.66 -9.06
C GLN A 996 -24.73 -0.04 -7.81
N THR A 997 -24.24 -0.37 -6.60
CA THR A 997 -24.74 0.22 -5.35
C THR A 997 -24.61 1.74 -5.33
N ILE A 998 -23.47 2.30 -5.73
CA ILE A 998 -23.25 3.75 -5.81
C ILE A 998 -24.24 4.39 -6.81
N PHE A 999 -24.64 3.71 -7.89
CA PHE A 999 -25.67 4.20 -8.82
C PHE A 999 -27.07 4.21 -8.18
N GLU A 1000 -27.47 3.09 -7.57
CA GLU A 1000 -28.76 2.95 -6.88
C GLU A 1000 -28.92 3.97 -5.75
N GLU A 1001 -27.87 4.22 -4.98
CA GLU A 1001 -27.83 5.20 -3.90
C GLU A 1001 -27.85 6.64 -4.43
N SER A 1002 -27.04 6.96 -5.45
CA SER A 1002 -26.90 8.33 -5.98
C SER A 1002 -28.17 8.85 -6.67
N TYR A 1003 -28.95 7.95 -7.29
CA TYR A 1003 -30.19 8.28 -7.99
C TYR A 1003 -31.46 7.74 -7.30
N HIS A 1004 -31.30 7.19 -6.09
CA HIS A 1004 -32.37 6.79 -5.17
C HIS A 1004 -33.34 5.72 -5.71
N LEU A 1005 -32.83 4.75 -6.48
CA LEU A 1005 -33.66 3.78 -7.23
C LEU A 1005 -34.47 2.82 -6.34
N LYS A 1006 -33.99 2.51 -5.14
CA LYS A 1006 -34.63 1.54 -4.21
C LYS A 1006 -35.52 2.21 -3.17
N SER A 1007 -35.11 3.38 -2.69
CA SER A 1007 -35.87 4.21 -1.76
C SER A 1007 -35.30 5.62 -1.82
N ASN A 1008 -36.19 6.61 -1.87
CA ASN A 1008 -35.83 8.01 -1.80
C ASN A 1008 -36.04 8.49 -0.35
N PRO A 1009 -34.97 8.84 0.37
CA PRO A 1009 -35.07 9.18 1.79
C PRO A 1009 -35.72 10.55 2.04
N ARG A 1010 -35.96 11.35 1.00
CA ARG A 1010 -36.48 12.72 1.12
C ARG A 1010 -37.82 12.95 0.43
N PHE A 1011 -38.06 12.38 -0.74
CA PHE A 1011 -39.30 12.57 -1.51
C PHE A 1011 -39.96 11.24 -1.84
N THR A 1012 -41.15 11.00 -1.30
CA THR A 1012 -41.97 9.83 -1.65
C THR A 1012 -43.27 10.30 -2.29
N LEU A 1013 -43.58 9.78 -3.48
CA LEU A 1013 -44.89 9.95 -4.12
C LEU A 1013 -45.88 9.00 -3.42
N VAL A 1014 -46.86 9.55 -2.70
CA VAL A 1014 -47.80 8.76 -1.89
C VAL A 1014 -49.04 8.38 -2.69
N ASP A 1015 -49.61 9.35 -3.41
CA ASP A 1015 -50.77 9.19 -4.28
C ASP A 1015 -50.80 10.32 -5.33
N TYR A 1016 -51.37 10.08 -6.51
CA TYR A 1016 -51.55 11.11 -7.53
C TYR A 1016 -52.65 10.81 -8.56
N ASN A 1017 -53.20 11.86 -9.16
CA ASN A 1017 -54.11 11.82 -10.28
C ASN A 1017 -53.73 12.90 -11.31
N ILE A 1018 -53.81 12.59 -12.61
CA ILE A 1018 -53.51 13.51 -13.71
C ILE A 1018 -54.73 13.65 -14.60
N THR A 1019 -55.43 14.77 -14.46
CA THR A 1019 -56.67 15.06 -15.18
C THR A 1019 -56.44 16.02 -16.35
N ALA A 1020 -57.39 16.07 -17.30
CA ALA A 1020 -57.36 17.01 -18.42
C ALA A 1020 -58.20 18.27 -18.08
N VAL A 1021 -57.54 19.43 -18.02
CA VAL A 1021 -58.18 20.73 -17.85
C VAL A 1021 -58.88 21.10 -19.17
N ARG A 1022 -60.21 21.10 -19.14
CA ARG A 1022 -61.05 21.57 -20.26
C ARG A 1022 -61.31 23.08 -20.08
N PRO A 1023 -61.15 23.92 -21.11
CA PRO A 1023 -61.50 25.34 -21.02
C PRO A 1023 -63.02 25.51 -20.94
N GLU A 1024 -63.49 26.40 -20.05
CA GLU A 1024 -64.92 26.59 -19.72
C GLU A 1024 -65.78 27.16 -20.86
N ARG A 1025 -65.16 27.62 -21.96
CA ARG A 1025 -65.87 28.09 -23.16
C ARG A 1025 -65.47 27.27 -24.38
N GLN A 1026 -66.35 26.35 -24.77
CA GLN A 1026 -66.44 25.95 -26.17
C GLN A 1026 -67.09 27.11 -26.96
N PRO A 1027 -66.49 27.60 -28.05
CA PRO A 1027 -67.21 28.44 -28.99
C PRO A 1027 -68.28 27.59 -29.69
N GLN A 1028 -69.55 27.99 -29.60
CA GLN A 1028 -70.60 27.36 -30.41
C GLN A 1028 -70.37 27.68 -31.88
N SER A 1029 -70.33 26.65 -32.72
CA SER A 1029 -70.41 26.75 -34.18
C SER A 1029 -71.88 26.85 -34.60
N GLU A 1030 -72.20 27.71 -35.56
CA GLU A 1030 -73.56 27.83 -36.13
C GLU A 1030 -74.03 26.55 -36.83
N ASN A 1031 -73.10 25.66 -37.18
CA ASN A 1031 -73.40 24.29 -37.61
C ASN A 1031 -73.07 23.31 -36.46
N GLY A 1032 -74.09 22.63 -35.94
CA GLY A 1032 -74.09 21.88 -34.68
C GLY A 1032 -73.34 20.54 -34.66
N ALA A 1033 -72.11 20.49 -35.18
CA ALA A 1033 -71.20 19.35 -35.02
C ALA A 1033 -70.21 19.61 -33.87
N PRO A 1034 -70.01 18.67 -32.92
CA PRO A 1034 -69.08 18.87 -31.81
C PRO A 1034 -67.63 18.76 -32.29
N VAL A 1035 -66.96 19.90 -32.46
CA VAL A 1035 -65.53 19.96 -32.80
C VAL A 1035 -64.71 19.51 -31.59
N GLN A 1036 -64.33 18.23 -31.55
CA GLN A 1036 -63.36 17.70 -30.60
C GLN A 1036 -61.94 18.21 -30.92
N SER A 1037 -61.66 19.46 -30.56
CA SER A 1037 -60.29 19.97 -30.57
C SER A 1037 -59.47 19.26 -29.50
N THR A 1038 -58.56 18.38 -29.93
CA THR A 1038 -57.55 17.74 -29.08
C THR A 1038 -56.36 18.67 -28.77
N ALA A 1039 -56.36 19.89 -29.30
CA ALA A 1039 -55.27 20.85 -29.11
C ALA A 1039 -55.24 21.39 -27.66
N SER A 1040 -54.09 21.20 -27.01
CA SER A 1040 -53.64 21.88 -25.78
C SER A 1040 -54.60 21.93 -24.58
N SER A 1041 -55.39 20.88 -24.35
CA SER A 1041 -55.95 20.64 -23.00
C SER A 1041 -54.80 20.41 -22.01
N LYS A 1042 -54.55 21.39 -21.13
CA LYS A 1042 -53.53 21.30 -20.08
C LYS A 1042 -53.80 20.09 -19.18
N ARG A 1043 -52.75 19.53 -18.58
CA ARG A 1043 -52.85 18.49 -17.56
C ARG A 1043 -52.77 19.11 -16.18
N GLN A 1044 -53.67 18.74 -15.29
CA GLN A 1044 -53.61 19.06 -13.87
C GLN A 1044 -53.14 17.82 -13.13
N PHE A 1045 -51.95 17.90 -12.54
CA PHE A 1045 -51.48 16.99 -11.51
C PHE A 1045 -52.09 17.44 -10.18
N ALA A 1046 -52.71 16.52 -9.46
CA ALA A 1046 -53.03 16.66 -8.04
C ALA A 1046 -52.52 15.41 -7.33
N GLY A 1047 -51.81 15.56 -6.22
CA GLY A 1047 -51.21 14.42 -5.52
C GLY A 1047 -50.65 14.77 -4.16
N ILE A 1048 -50.24 13.73 -3.43
CA ILE A 1048 -49.63 13.82 -2.11
C ILE A 1048 -48.17 13.39 -2.24
N VAL A 1049 -47.25 14.29 -1.88
CA VAL A 1049 -45.81 14.01 -1.82
C VAL A 1049 -45.37 14.14 -0.37
N ALA A 1050 -44.77 13.09 0.18
CA ALA A 1050 -44.12 13.17 1.48
C ALA A 1050 -42.73 13.79 1.31
N ILE A 1051 -42.42 14.85 2.08
CA ILE A 1051 -41.10 15.49 2.15
C ILE A 1051 -40.57 15.37 3.57
N ASP A 1052 -39.37 14.81 3.74
CA ASP A 1052 -38.74 14.56 5.06
C ASP A 1052 -39.63 13.76 6.05
N GLY A 1053 -40.67 13.08 5.54
CA GLY A 1053 -41.68 12.33 6.30
C GLY A 1053 -43.05 13.02 6.46
N GLU A 1054 -43.17 14.33 6.20
CA GLU A 1054 -44.45 15.06 6.29
C GLU A 1054 -45.18 15.04 4.94
N GLN A 1055 -46.49 14.75 4.94
CA GLN A 1055 -47.29 14.73 3.71
C GLN A 1055 -47.71 16.14 3.28
N HIS A 1056 -47.40 16.51 2.03
CA HIS A 1056 -47.82 17.76 1.43
C HIS A 1056 -48.73 17.50 0.22
N PRO A 1057 -50.00 17.95 0.24
CA PRO A 1057 -50.83 17.98 -0.96
C PRO A 1057 -50.31 19.06 -1.92
N ILE A 1058 -50.13 18.70 -3.18
CA ILE A 1058 -49.67 19.62 -4.23
C ILE A 1058 -50.57 19.52 -5.47
N VAL A 1059 -50.83 20.67 -6.10
CA VAL A 1059 -51.60 20.77 -7.35
C VAL A 1059 -50.84 21.67 -8.31
N GLY A 1060 -50.73 21.27 -9.57
CA GLY A 1060 -50.02 22.02 -10.61
C GLY A 1060 -50.55 21.71 -12.01
N GLN A 1061 -50.59 22.73 -12.87
CA GLN A 1061 -51.05 22.60 -14.25
C GLN A 1061 -49.89 22.77 -15.24
N GLY A 1062 -49.80 21.89 -16.23
CA GLY A 1062 -48.76 21.88 -17.27
C GLY A 1062 -49.28 21.36 -18.61
N ASN A 1063 -48.37 21.10 -19.55
CA ASN A 1063 -48.71 20.55 -20.87
C ASN A 1063 -48.77 19.01 -20.86
N GLY A 1064 -48.08 18.38 -19.91
CA GLY A 1064 -48.01 16.93 -19.68
C GLY A 1064 -47.46 16.61 -18.29
N ALA A 1065 -47.49 15.34 -17.88
CA ALA A 1065 -47.26 14.87 -16.51
C ALA A 1065 -46.07 15.53 -15.79
N ILE A 1066 -44.88 15.46 -16.39
CA ILE A 1066 -43.63 16.04 -15.88
C ILE A 1066 -43.79 17.54 -15.60
N SER A 1067 -44.27 18.31 -16.58
CA SER A 1067 -44.47 19.77 -16.43
C SER A 1067 -45.56 20.15 -15.41
N SER A 1068 -46.59 19.32 -15.24
CA SER A 1068 -47.61 19.55 -14.21
C SER A 1068 -47.08 19.26 -12.80
N LEU A 1069 -46.22 18.23 -12.63
CA LEU A 1069 -45.54 17.98 -11.35
C LEU A 1069 -44.48 19.05 -11.05
N ALA A 1070 -43.67 19.48 -12.03
CA ALA A 1070 -42.72 20.57 -11.85
C ALA A 1070 -43.39 21.86 -11.36
N ASN A 1071 -44.51 22.25 -11.99
CA ASN A 1071 -45.30 23.41 -11.56
C ASN A 1071 -45.99 23.20 -10.19
N ALA A 1072 -46.28 21.95 -9.80
CA ALA A 1072 -46.78 21.64 -8.46
C ALA A 1072 -45.66 21.78 -7.41
N LEU A 1073 -44.45 21.30 -7.68
CA LEU A 1073 -43.27 21.43 -6.81
C LEU A 1073 -42.80 22.89 -6.63
N HIS A 1074 -42.96 23.73 -7.67
CA HIS A 1074 -42.74 25.18 -7.56
C HIS A 1074 -43.64 25.83 -6.50
N THR A 1075 -44.85 25.32 -6.22
CA THR A 1075 -45.71 25.85 -5.13
C THR A 1075 -45.08 25.69 -3.74
N LEU A 1076 -44.25 24.65 -3.56
CA LEU A 1076 -43.45 24.41 -2.37
C LEU A 1076 -42.12 25.19 -2.37
N GLY A 1077 -41.79 25.87 -3.47
CA GLY A 1077 -40.55 26.63 -3.65
C GLY A 1077 -39.35 25.76 -4.06
N ILE A 1078 -39.63 24.66 -4.77
CA ILE A 1078 -38.68 23.74 -5.41
C ILE A 1078 -38.73 23.99 -6.92
N ASP A 1079 -37.81 24.81 -7.41
CA ASP A 1079 -37.84 25.34 -8.77
C ASP A 1079 -36.95 24.48 -9.68
N LEU A 1080 -37.56 23.74 -10.62
CA LEU A 1080 -36.88 22.75 -11.48
C LEU A 1080 -37.29 22.90 -12.94
N ASP A 1081 -36.39 23.45 -13.76
CA ASP A 1081 -36.52 23.52 -15.21
C ASP A 1081 -35.94 22.25 -15.84
N VAL A 1082 -36.72 21.52 -16.66
CA VAL A 1082 -36.27 20.31 -17.36
C VAL A 1082 -35.48 20.68 -18.61
N ALA A 1083 -34.25 20.19 -18.71
CA ALA A 1083 -33.29 20.51 -19.76
C ALA A 1083 -33.08 19.37 -20.78
N ASP A 1084 -33.23 18.11 -20.37
CA ASP A 1084 -33.10 16.93 -21.24
C ASP A 1084 -33.97 15.77 -20.70
N TYR A 1085 -34.41 14.87 -21.59
CA TYR A 1085 -35.28 13.72 -21.29
C TYR A 1085 -34.93 12.55 -22.19
N HIS A 1086 -34.70 11.37 -21.60
CA HIS A 1086 -34.47 10.12 -22.31
C HIS A 1086 -35.25 8.99 -21.66
N GLU A 1087 -35.66 8.00 -22.44
CA GLU A 1087 -36.39 6.84 -21.96
C GLU A 1087 -36.12 5.59 -22.80
N HIS A 1088 -36.05 4.42 -22.17
CA HIS A 1088 -36.04 3.13 -22.86
C HIS A 1088 -36.72 2.01 -22.05
N ALA A 1089 -36.98 0.89 -22.69
CA ALA A 1089 -37.45 -0.34 -22.06
C ALA A 1089 -36.32 -1.10 -21.34
N ILE A 1090 -36.64 -1.75 -20.22
CA ILE A 1090 -35.82 -2.77 -19.53
C ILE A 1090 -36.46 -4.14 -19.78
N GLY A 1091 -35.64 -5.15 -20.08
CA GLY A 1091 -36.11 -6.49 -20.43
C GLY A 1091 -36.91 -6.55 -21.74
N GLY A 1092 -37.72 -7.60 -21.90
CA GLY A 1092 -38.56 -7.82 -23.07
C GLY A 1092 -39.71 -8.79 -22.78
N GLY A 1093 -40.85 -8.62 -23.48
CA GLY A 1093 -42.05 -9.43 -23.27
C GLY A 1093 -43.27 -8.56 -22.94
N LYS A 1094 -44.09 -9.00 -21.98
CA LYS A 1094 -45.26 -8.24 -21.47
C LYS A 1094 -44.99 -7.49 -20.17
N GLU A 1095 -43.99 -7.90 -19.40
CA GLU A 1095 -43.62 -7.33 -18.10
C GLU A 1095 -42.39 -6.40 -18.25
N VAL A 1096 -42.46 -5.54 -19.27
CA VAL A 1096 -41.40 -4.58 -19.60
C VAL A 1096 -41.52 -3.35 -18.69
N ARG A 1097 -40.41 -2.94 -18.08
CA ARG A 1097 -40.34 -1.70 -17.27
C ARG A 1097 -39.77 -0.56 -18.10
N ALA A 1098 -40.21 0.67 -17.83
CA ALA A 1098 -39.62 1.89 -18.38
C ALA A 1098 -38.48 2.38 -17.48
N ALA A 1099 -37.37 2.77 -18.10
CA ALA A 1099 -36.27 3.51 -17.47
C ALA A 1099 -36.29 4.95 -18.01
N THR A 1100 -36.62 5.92 -17.16
CA THR A 1100 -36.70 7.34 -17.52
C THR A 1100 -35.56 8.12 -16.87
N TYR A 1101 -34.91 8.98 -17.65
CA TYR A 1101 -33.80 9.84 -17.21
C TYR A 1101 -34.12 11.30 -17.51
N ILE A 1102 -34.00 12.17 -16.52
CA ILE A 1102 -34.33 13.60 -16.64
C ILE A 1102 -33.14 14.44 -16.17
N GLU A 1103 -32.68 15.39 -17.00
CA GLU A 1103 -31.77 16.45 -16.55
C GLU A 1103 -32.58 17.68 -16.14
N CYS A 1104 -32.33 18.19 -14.95
CA CYS A 1104 -32.92 19.44 -14.45
C CYS A 1104 -31.85 20.48 -14.15
N THR A 1105 -32.21 21.75 -14.37
CA THR A 1105 -31.51 22.93 -13.85
C THR A 1105 -32.44 23.69 -12.92
N ALA A 1106 -31.94 24.18 -11.79
CA ALA A 1106 -32.73 25.07 -10.95
C ALA A 1106 -32.57 26.52 -11.40
N THR A 1107 -33.67 27.27 -11.45
CA THR A 1107 -33.73 28.62 -12.03
C THR A 1107 -32.78 29.63 -11.36
N SER A 1108 -32.30 29.35 -10.15
CA SER A 1108 -31.32 30.16 -9.41
C SER A 1108 -29.85 29.74 -9.57
N SER A 1109 -29.51 28.72 -10.36
CA SER A 1109 -28.14 28.18 -10.44
C SER A 1109 -27.86 27.38 -11.72
N HIS A 1110 -26.68 27.59 -12.33
CA HIS A 1110 -26.22 26.81 -13.49
C HIS A 1110 -25.80 25.34 -13.16
N GLU A 1111 -26.19 24.80 -12.01
CA GLU A 1111 -25.96 23.39 -11.67
C GLU A 1111 -27.00 22.52 -12.38
N LYS A 1112 -26.51 21.54 -13.15
CA LYS A 1112 -27.31 20.49 -13.80
C LYS A 1112 -27.30 19.25 -12.91
N VAL A 1113 -28.48 18.79 -12.51
CA VAL A 1113 -28.69 17.51 -11.81
C VAL A 1113 -29.40 16.52 -12.72
N TRP A 1114 -29.15 15.24 -12.50
CA TRP A 1114 -29.86 14.16 -13.19
C TRP A 1114 -30.67 13.36 -12.18
N GLY A 1115 -31.92 13.04 -12.53
CA GLY A 1115 -32.75 12.08 -11.83
C GLY A 1115 -33.05 10.87 -12.70
N VAL A 1116 -33.27 9.73 -12.06
CA VAL A 1116 -33.56 8.45 -12.72
C VAL A 1116 -34.78 7.82 -12.05
N GLY A 1117 -35.68 7.25 -12.84
CA GLY A 1117 -36.86 6.55 -12.37
C GLY A 1117 -37.08 5.27 -13.16
N ILE A 1118 -37.53 4.22 -12.47
CA ILE A 1118 -37.82 2.92 -13.08
C ILE A 1118 -39.19 2.47 -12.57
N HIS A 1119 -40.11 2.16 -13.48
CA HIS A 1119 -41.44 1.65 -13.14
C HIS A 1119 -42.07 0.88 -14.30
N GLU A 1120 -43.14 0.12 -14.06
CA GLU A 1120 -43.92 -0.55 -15.11
C GLU A 1120 -44.76 0.46 -15.92
N ASP A 1121 -45.26 1.50 -15.26
CA ASP A 1121 -45.87 2.67 -15.93
C ASP A 1121 -44.84 3.75 -16.26
N VAL A 1122 -44.73 4.08 -17.56
CA VAL A 1122 -43.96 5.20 -18.12
C VAL A 1122 -44.25 6.53 -17.41
N VAL A 1123 -45.52 6.83 -17.11
CA VAL A 1123 -45.88 8.09 -16.45
C VAL A 1123 -45.28 8.12 -15.06
N GLN A 1124 -45.50 7.08 -14.25
CA GLN A 1124 -44.93 6.97 -12.91
C GLN A 1124 -43.39 6.95 -12.92
N ALA A 1125 -42.73 6.29 -13.88
CA ALA A 1125 -41.28 6.32 -14.03
C ALA A 1125 -40.76 7.77 -14.25
N SER A 1126 -41.45 8.56 -15.08
CA SER A 1126 -41.11 9.98 -15.31
C SER A 1126 -41.33 10.87 -14.08
N LEU A 1127 -42.34 10.58 -13.26
CA LEU A 1127 -42.60 11.31 -12.00
C LEU A 1127 -41.53 10.97 -10.95
N ILE A 1128 -41.15 9.69 -10.83
CA ILE A 1128 -40.06 9.23 -9.95
C ILE A 1128 -38.73 9.87 -10.37
N ALA A 1129 -38.43 9.92 -11.67
CA ALA A 1129 -37.22 10.56 -12.19
C ALA A 1129 -37.14 12.05 -11.84
N LEU A 1130 -38.26 12.79 -11.89
CA LEU A 1130 -38.28 14.20 -11.50
C LEU A 1130 -38.10 14.40 -9.98
N LEU A 1131 -38.67 13.53 -9.15
CA LEU A 1131 -38.46 13.55 -7.69
C LEU A 1131 -37.05 13.11 -7.29
N SER A 1132 -36.44 12.18 -8.03
CA SER A 1132 -35.01 11.83 -7.92
C SER A 1132 -34.14 13.06 -8.18
N ALA A 1133 -34.37 13.79 -9.28
CA ALA A 1133 -33.65 15.03 -9.59
C ALA A 1133 -33.82 16.13 -8.50
N ALA A 1134 -35.04 16.29 -7.96
CA ALA A 1134 -35.31 17.21 -6.85
C ALA A 1134 -34.48 16.88 -5.59
N SER A 1135 -34.24 15.59 -5.34
CA SER A 1135 -33.49 15.08 -4.20
C SER A 1135 -31.99 15.32 -4.36
N SER A 1136 -31.45 15.05 -5.55
CA SER A 1136 -30.07 15.38 -5.92
C SER A 1136 -29.79 16.89 -5.84
N PHE A 1137 -30.77 17.74 -6.18
CA PHE A 1137 -30.61 19.19 -6.06
C PHE A 1137 -30.60 19.69 -4.60
N LEU A 1138 -31.46 19.16 -3.74
CA LEU A 1138 -31.46 19.57 -2.33
C LEU A 1138 -30.29 19.02 -1.50
N THR A 1139 -29.56 18.01 -2.02
CA THR A 1139 -28.36 17.45 -1.39
C THR A 1139 -27.04 18.09 -1.85
N SER A 1140 -27.00 18.87 -2.94
CA SER A 1140 -25.79 19.62 -3.34
C SER A 1140 -25.46 20.80 -2.41
N ARG A 1141 -26.43 21.25 -1.61
CA ARG A 1141 -26.30 22.40 -0.70
C ARG A 1141 -25.55 22.04 0.58
N VAL A 1142 -24.36 22.61 0.74
CA VAL A 1142 -23.52 22.39 1.92
C VAL A 1142 -24.13 23.02 3.19
N SER A 1143 -24.12 22.22 4.27
CA SER A 1143 -24.38 22.53 5.69
C SER A 1143 -25.84 22.47 6.20
N THR A 1144 -26.02 21.58 7.18
CA THR A 1144 -27.16 21.44 8.12
C THR A 1144 -28.47 20.90 7.54
N PRO A 1145 -29.12 19.90 8.18
CA PRO A 1145 -30.50 19.57 7.90
C PRO A 1145 -31.41 20.69 8.42
N VAL A 1146 -31.63 21.71 7.58
CA VAL A 1146 -32.71 22.67 7.79
C VAL A 1146 -34.01 21.94 7.44
N PRO A 1147 -34.94 21.74 8.39
CA PRO A 1147 -36.21 21.07 8.10
C PRO A 1147 -36.95 21.86 7.02
N PHE A 1148 -37.54 21.15 6.06
CA PHE A 1148 -38.25 21.79 4.96
C PHE A 1148 -39.35 22.72 5.50
N ARG A 1149 -39.30 24.00 5.11
CA ARG A 1149 -40.34 24.98 5.41
C ARG A 1149 -40.88 25.50 4.07
N PRO A 1150 -42.15 25.23 3.72
CA PRO A 1150 -42.73 25.76 2.49
C PRO A 1150 -42.72 27.29 2.55
N LYS A 1151 -42.15 27.93 1.51
CA LYS A 1151 -42.03 29.40 1.45
C LYS A 1151 -43.39 30.09 1.34
N HIS A 1152 -44.40 29.39 0.83
CA HIS A 1152 -45.74 29.89 0.60
C HIS A 1152 -46.78 28.90 1.13
N LEU A 1153 -47.44 29.26 2.24
CA LEU A 1153 -48.74 28.68 2.59
C LEU A 1153 -49.78 29.31 1.65
N ARG A 1154 -50.07 28.61 0.54
CA ARG A 1154 -51.07 29.02 -0.44
C ARG A 1154 -52.44 28.46 -0.04
N ASN A 1155 -53.45 29.32 0.03
CA ASN A 1155 -54.83 28.87 0.09
C ASN A 1155 -55.19 28.23 -1.26
N PHE A 1156 -55.60 26.96 -1.23
CA PHE A 1156 -56.16 26.27 -2.40
C PHE A 1156 -57.49 26.92 -2.81
N SER A 1157 -57.74 27.00 -4.12
CA SER A 1157 -59.07 27.34 -4.65
C SER A 1157 -60.04 26.16 -4.52
N GLU A 1158 -61.34 26.41 -4.61
CA GLU A 1158 -62.38 25.36 -4.50
C GLU A 1158 -62.16 24.22 -5.50
N ALA A 1159 -61.73 24.51 -6.73
CA ALA A 1159 -61.42 23.51 -7.75
C ALA A 1159 -60.11 22.73 -7.49
N GLU A 1160 -59.18 23.27 -6.69
CA GLU A 1160 -57.99 22.56 -6.23
C GLU A 1160 -58.31 21.69 -5.00
N LEU A 1161 -59.18 22.16 -4.11
CA LEU A 1161 -59.73 21.37 -3.00
C LEU A 1161 -60.55 20.18 -3.52
N GLU A 1162 -61.49 20.40 -4.44
CA GLU A 1162 -62.30 19.33 -5.05
C GLU A 1162 -61.43 18.28 -5.76
N ALA A 1163 -60.29 18.68 -6.34
CA ALA A 1163 -59.33 17.76 -6.96
C ALA A 1163 -58.53 16.93 -5.94
N LEU A 1164 -58.28 17.46 -4.73
CA LEU A 1164 -57.63 16.74 -3.62
C LEU A 1164 -58.62 15.87 -2.85
N GLU A 1165 -59.87 16.32 -2.65
CA GLU A 1165 -60.93 15.51 -2.06
C GLU A 1165 -61.24 14.26 -2.89
N LYS A 1166 -61.14 14.34 -4.23
CA LYS A 1166 -61.26 13.19 -5.14
C LYS A 1166 -60.15 12.14 -4.99
N LEU A 1167 -59.02 12.46 -4.36
CA LEU A 1167 -58.04 11.46 -3.89
C LEU A 1167 -58.51 10.84 -2.57
N SER A 1168 -58.89 11.70 -1.61
CA SER A 1168 -59.38 11.30 -0.28
C SER A 1168 -60.57 10.32 -0.34
N THR A 1169 -61.51 10.53 -1.26
CA THR A 1169 -62.70 9.66 -1.41
C THR A 1169 -62.41 8.22 -1.85
N ASN A 1170 -61.22 7.93 -2.38
CA ASN A 1170 -60.81 6.54 -2.66
C ASN A 1170 -60.23 5.83 -1.42
N ASN A 1171 -59.69 6.57 -0.43
CA ASN A 1171 -59.13 6.03 0.81
C ASN A 1171 -60.17 5.99 1.94
N GLY A 1172 -61.25 5.22 1.71
CA GLY A 1172 -62.34 5.10 2.66
C GLY A 1172 -62.00 4.28 3.91
N ASN A 1173 -61.56 4.94 5.00
CA ASN A 1173 -61.99 4.66 6.39
C ASN A 1173 -61.37 5.61 7.45
N ALA A 1174 -61.90 6.83 7.58
CA ALA A 1174 -61.84 7.62 8.81
C ALA A 1174 -63.01 8.62 8.86
N THR A 1175 -63.73 8.71 9.98
CA THR A 1175 -64.88 9.64 10.14
C THR A 1175 -64.42 11.07 10.49
N PRO A 1176 -65.06 12.11 9.95
CA PRO A 1176 -64.68 13.51 10.20
C PRO A 1176 -65.21 14.04 11.54
N THR A 1177 -64.42 14.91 12.18
CA THR A 1177 -64.88 15.84 13.23
C THR A 1177 -64.74 17.29 12.76
N SER A 1178 -65.72 18.12 13.10
CA SER A 1178 -65.91 19.47 12.55
C SER A 1178 -64.92 20.51 13.09
N VAL A 1179 -64.47 21.41 12.21
CA VAL A 1179 -63.71 22.62 12.58
C VAL A 1179 -64.65 23.82 12.66
N GLU A 1180 -64.86 24.37 13.86
CA GLU A 1180 -65.48 25.69 14.03
C GLU A 1180 -64.46 26.82 13.87
N LYS A 1181 -64.94 27.99 13.45
CA LYS A 1181 -64.15 29.23 13.36
C LYS A 1181 -64.26 30.02 14.66
N GLN A 1182 -63.14 30.56 15.16
CA GLN A 1182 -63.17 31.68 16.12
C GLN A 1182 -61.98 32.63 15.93
N HIS A 1183 -62.13 33.86 16.44
CA HIS A 1183 -61.24 35.00 16.21
C HIS A 1183 -60.66 35.51 17.54
N ASP A 1184 -59.36 35.82 17.51
CA ASP A 1184 -58.65 36.80 18.34
C ASP A 1184 -58.47 36.62 19.88
N PHE A 1185 -57.46 37.36 20.37
CA PHE A 1185 -57.03 37.64 21.76
C PHE A 1185 -56.28 36.55 22.58
N SER A 1186 -54.97 36.81 22.74
CA SER A 1186 -54.08 36.34 23.82
C SER A 1186 -54.19 37.24 25.08
N PRO A 1187 -53.41 37.04 26.18
CA PRO A 1187 -52.62 35.87 26.61
C PRO A 1187 -52.74 35.51 28.13
N SER A 1188 -52.55 34.23 28.52
CA SER A 1188 -52.16 33.90 29.91
C SER A 1188 -51.55 32.50 30.11
N THR A 1189 -50.59 32.40 31.04
CA THR A 1189 -49.97 31.19 31.64
C THR A 1189 -50.14 31.26 33.18
N PRO A 1190 -49.72 30.26 34.01
CA PRO A 1190 -49.67 28.79 33.86
C PRO A 1190 -50.10 27.98 35.12
N SER A 1191 -50.49 26.70 34.98
CA SER A 1191 -50.36 25.62 36.01
C SER A 1191 -50.85 24.27 35.42
N LYS A 1192 -50.31 23.05 35.64
CA LYS A 1192 -49.69 22.28 36.76
C LYS A 1192 -50.68 21.34 37.51
N LEU A 1193 -50.21 20.11 37.78
CA LEU A 1193 -50.85 18.92 38.40
C LEU A 1193 -51.83 18.13 37.49
N GLY A 1194 -51.83 16.78 37.47
CA GLY A 1194 -50.82 15.85 38.00
C GLY A 1194 -51.18 14.34 38.04
N GLN A 1195 -50.16 13.49 37.80
CA GLN A 1195 -49.97 12.07 38.22
C GLN A 1195 -50.83 10.91 37.65
N GLY A 1196 -50.19 9.72 37.57
CA GLY A 1196 -50.69 8.41 37.09
C GLY A 1196 -49.76 7.83 35.99
N SER A 1197 -48.78 6.96 36.29
CA SER A 1197 -48.83 5.48 36.39
C SER A 1197 -49.23 4.77 35.06
N ASP A 1198 -48.48 3.82 34.48
CA ASP A 1198 -47.34 3.06 35.04
C ASP A 1198 -46.40 2.39 34.01
N ALA A 1199 -45.24 1.93 34.49
CA ALA A 1199 -44.32 0.84 34.04
C ALA A 1199 -43.92 0.60 32.54
N LYS A 1200 -42.74 -0.02 32.36
CA LYS A 1200 -42.13 -0.45 31.07
C LYS A 1200 -42.27 -1.97 30.86
N GLY A 1201 -42.18 -2.43 29.60
CA GLY A 1201 -41.90 -3.82 29.24
C GLY A 1201 -41.01 -3.93 27.99
N LYS A 1202 -40.10 -4.92 27.95
CA LYS A 1202 -39.31 -5.31 26.77
C LYS A 1202 -39.86 -6.63 26.19
N VAL A 1203 -39.78 -6.78 24.87
CA VAL A 1203 -39.67 -8.06 24.14
C VAL A 1203 -38.64 -7.76 23.04
N ASP A 1204 -37.38 -8.18 23.08
CA ASP A 1204 -36.79 -9.53 23.16
C ASP A 1204 -36.79 -10.21 21.77
N LEU A 1205 -35.60 -10.57 21.27
CA LEU A 1205 -35.33 -10.79 19.83
C LEU A 1205 -35.10 -12.24 19.43
N ASP A 1206 -34.76 -13.12 20.37
CA ASP A 1206 -34.29 -14.50 20.10
C ASP A 1206 -35.39 -15.45 19.55
N MET A 1207 -36.60 -14.93 19.29
CA MET A 1207 -37.75 -15.69 18.76
C MET A 1207 -37.96 -15.54 17.24
N LEU A 1208 -37.11 -14.78 16.53
CA LEU A 1208 -37.23 -14.60 15.07
C LEU A 1208 -36.24 -15.43 14.22
N GLU A 1209 -35.02 -15.69 14.69
CA GLU A 1209 -34.09 -16.57 13.94
C GLU A 1209 -34.57 -18.03 13.93
N LYS A 1210 -35.26 -18.47 14.99
CA LYS A 1210 -35.69 -19.87 15.17
C LYS A 1210 -36.93 -20.30 14.37
N LYS A 1211 -37.21 -19.63 13.26
CA LYS A 1211 -38.33 -19.94 12.34
C LYS A 1211 -37.93 -20.07 10.87
N ALA A 1212 -36.64 -20.00 10.55
CA ALA A 1212 -36.13 -20.18 9.19
C ALA A 1212 -35.66 -21.61 8.86
N GLU A 1213 -35.38 -22.45 9.86
CA GLU A 1213 -34.72 -23.76 9.66
C GLU A 1213 -35.68 -24.96 9.50
N GLU A 1214 -36.99 -24.81 9.75
CA GLU A 1214 -37.96 -25.93 9.67
C GLU A 1214 -38.70 -26.03 8.31
N ALA A 1215 -38.32 -25.24 7.30
CA ALA A 1215 -39.06 -25.09 6.04
C ALA A 1215 -38.28 -25.54 4.79
N GLY A 1216 -37.74 -26.77 4.80
CA GLY A 1216 -36.92 -27.31 3.70
C GLY A 1216 -37.21 -28.76 3.31
N ALA A 1217 -38.29 -29.02 2.57
CA ALA A 1217 -38.53 -30.27 1.82
C ALA A 1217 -39.67 -30.10 0.80
N SER A 1218 -39.69 -30.92 -0.26
CA SER A 1218 -40.59 -30.84 -1.45
C SER A 1218 -40.25 -29.66 -2.38
N THR A 1219 -40.20 -29.80 -3.71
CA THR A 1219 -40.63 -30.90 -4.61
C THR A 1219 -39.70 -30.99 -5.83
N ALA A 1220 -39.66 -32.16 -6.49
CA ALA A 1220 -38.98 -32.35 -7.79
C ALA A 1220 -39.98 -32.69 -8.92
N ASN A 1221 -39.48 -32.71 -10.16
CA ASN A 1221 -40.15 -33.01 -11.44
C ASN A 1221 -41.03 -31.89 -12.06
N GLY A 1222 -40.85 -31.68 -13.37
CA GLY A 1222 -41.72 -30.86 -14.23
C GLY A 1222 -40.99 -30.28 -15.45
N HIS A 1223 -41.34 -30.71 -16.66
CA HIS A 1223 -40.80 -30.17 -17.91
C HIS A 1223 -41.45 -28.82 -18.28
N SER A 1224 -40.63 -27.86 -18.75
CA SER A 1224 -40.66 -27.43 -20.16
C SER A 1224 -39.38 -26.66 -20.50
#